data_AF-A0A958PD53-F1
#
_entry.id   AF-A0A958PD53-F1
#
_cell.length_a   1.000
_cell.length_b   1.000
_cell.length_c   1.000
_cell.angle_alpha   90.00
_cell.angle_beta   90.00
_cell.angle_gamma   90.00
#
_symmetry.space_group_name_H-M   'P 1'
#
loop_
_entity.id
_entity.type
_entity.pdbx_description
1 polymer ?
#
loop_
_entity_poly.entity_id
_entity_poly.type
_entity_poly.pdbx_seq_one_letter_code
_entity_poly.pdbx_strand_id
1 'polypeptide(L)'
;MLYVCRKVLFLITLFFLFSGCSLSQSFEVSEDLSSVDSNAVLLSVHQKNISLNENNILTLVLVFDKNLPSDSSISWSIENGTSDFSTTSGGDTISKGSSSFSISIAPINDSVHEPSKYYTLSISGDQSFKNSLNVEITLNDDDSPLDDPTLTLLDTITSSTTLTNQSTVNVNLGSDSTSVFWCLSEVQTTKPTSNSSDCNGGQGSSNGWHTSRPSSFILSSGDGSKSVYLWIADIHGNINSGPINATIELDTSGLPIPTVSLNDALNNSTSQTYNSTVNLAITSDSGATKWCVIEQASASSIPSTPAYDDPCFTAIKPTQVSLSSTGNRSAYVYLLDSTLNISSPGVASITYSLNQNPILALDSTVVAKDSSPVLIDVLANDSDPESESLTITAKTDGSNGATISISGNKISYQPNAGYYGIDSFTYTVEDPRGGSSVGTVNVRVMTPFTWTGLAGDNNWSSNNNWCGTITSGACAGGAPPGTGDVAVFNSACTNCNATINSSIDVAGIEMQAGYTGSIVQGSGVTISVGTQDLNIGSGTLVGSNADFTLTGSFNISGGSFSAPSATINIYKNFIYSSGSVDMGMSTLRFYGKPQGSILTTANAFPLYNLDVDKGFDGGPGLDVTGTVYVSNTLSVNFGYSASPFNGGVIEAAGDVYINNATVNTSIKIKLVGNSNQIYSQVGGGLIADLEFASTGGTITLEGYIRVKREVLYTSGNIDAGTSTFSIAGRHWHSQVNLGPVVLNNLQIEKGYDAYPDVYIVGTINVSGDLGINMNGAGDYMYNGAIDVKGNVSVSGIGGVGGSTQLILSGTGDQTITHTSGGFPGGNLTVNKSSGNIILNSALNLSVTNQSFYIQSGTVNMSGYDLTVNNILTLDSGAVLNQGGGALSYGSVVNNGTINP
;
A
#
# COMPACT_ATOMS: atom_id res chain seq x y z
N MET A 1 14.66 -36.39 92.45
CA MET A 1 15.35 -37.33 93.35
C MET A 1 16.40 -38.04 92.53
N LEU A 2 17.68 -37.84 92.89
CA LEU A 2 18.84 -38.71 92.60
C LEU A 2 19.18 -38.93 91.11
N TYR A 3 20.28 -38.44 90.54
CA TYR A 3 21.67 -38.51 91.01
C TYR A 3 22.02 -39.85 91.67
N VAL A 4 22.37 -40.84 90.84
CA VAL A 4 23.28 -41.96 91.16
C VAL A 4 24.01 -42.26 89.83
N CYS A 5 25.17 -41.66 89.55
CA CYS A 5 26.49 -41.99 90.11
C CYS A 5 26.85 -43.47 89.90
N ARG A 6 27.56 -43.78 88.82
CA ARG A 6 28.55 -44.86 88.83
C ARG A 6 29.66 -44.60 87.80
N LYS A 7 30.64 -43.79 88.24
CA LYS A 7 32.05 -44.08 87.95
C LYS A 7 32.35 -45.48 88.50
N VAL A 8 32.84 -46.37 87.64
CA VAL A 8 33.65 -47.52 88.05
C VAL A 8 35.10 -47.20 87.66
N LEU A 9 35.96 -47.31 88.68
CA LEU A 9 37.44 -47.40 88.75
C LEU A 9 38.09 -48.05 87.50
N PHE A 10 39.29 -47.70 86.99
CA PHE A 10 40.65 -47.63 87.57
C PHE A 10 41.52 -46.65 86.73
N LEU A 11 42.32 -45.74 87.33
CA LEU A 11 43.73 -45.91 87.72
C LEU A 11 44.67 -46.42 86.61
N ILE A 12 45.50 -45.54 86.05
CA ILE A 12 46.90 -45.87 85.74
C ILE A 12 47.80 -44.80 86.38
N THR A 13 48.57 -45.28 87.35
CA THR A 13 49.77 -44.65 87.92
C THR A 13 50.96 -45.28 87.20
N LEU A 14 52.02 -44.54 86.85
CA LEU A 14 53.38 -44.85 87.33
C LEU A 14 54.43 -43.82 86.88
N PHE A 15 55.20 -43.38 87.88
CA PHE A 15 56.54 -42.79 87.82
C PHE A 15 57.53 -43.69 87.05
N PHE A 16 58.57 -43.10 86.45
CA PHE A 16 59.98 -43.41 86.81
C PHE A 16 60.96 -42.33 86.34
N LEU A 17 62.03 -42.23 87.12
CA LEU A 17 63.12 -41.27 87.05
C LEU A 17 64.26 -41.71 86.10
N PHE A 18 64.92 -40.67 85.57
CA PHE A 18 66.31 -40.55 85.13
C PHE A 18 66.76 -40.92 83.70
N SER A 19 67.30 -39.84 83.09
CA SER A 19 68.54 -39.70 82.33
C SER A 19 68.63 -40.31 80.92
N GLY A 20 68.72 -39.41 79.95
CA GLY A 20 69.55 -39.58 78.76
C GLY A 20 68.89 -40.20 77.54
N CYS A 21 67.90 -39.51 76.94
CA CYS A 21 67.74 -39.43 75.49
C CYS A 21 66.64 -38.40 75.16
N SER A 22 66.84 -37.64 74.08
CA SER A 22 65.85 -36.75 73.48
C SER A 22 64.65 -37.53 72.93
N LEU A 23 63.44 -37.27 73.43
CA LEU A 23 62.19 -37.60 72.75
C LEU A 23 61.14 -36.54 73.06
N SER A 24 60.58 -35.92 72.02
CA SER A 24 59.32 -35.18 72.08
C SER A 24 58.22 -36.15 72.52
N GLN A 25 57.67 -35.99 73.72
CA GLN A 25 56.51 -36.77 74.15
C GLN A 25 55.25 -36.21 73.47
N SER A 26 54.66 -37.00 72.58
CA SER A 26 53.29 -36.82 72.10
C SER A 26 52.33 -37.48 73.08
N PHE A 27 51.33 -36.74 73.55
CA PHE A 27 50.21 -37.27 74.33
C PHE A 27 49.06 -37.55 73.38
N GLU A 28 48.63 -38.81 73.27
CA GLU A 28 47.37 -39.17 72.63
C GLU A 28 46.28 -39.21 73.72
N VAL A 29 45.26 -38.36 73.58
CA VAL A 29 44.00 -38.50 74.32
C VAL A 29 42.97 -38.98 73.30
N SER A 30 42.57 -40.24 73.38
CA SER A 30 41.48 -40.81 72.59
C SER A 30 40.21 -40.75 73.43
N GLU A 31 39.27 -39.87 73.06
CA GLU A 31 37.87 -39.99 73.46
C GLU A 31 37.05 -40.37 72.23
N ASP A 32 36.28 -41.45 72.34
CA ASP A 32 35.31 -41.90 71.34
C ASP A 32 34.06 -41.01 71.43
N LEU A 33 33.91 -40.05 70.50
CA LEU A 33 32.85 -39.02 70.53
C LEU A 33 31.52 -39.48 69.93
N SER A 34 31.31 -40.78 69.78
CA SER A 34 30.10 -41.34 69.16
C SER A 34 28.81 -41.23 70.03
N SER A 35 28.85 -40.64 71.23
CA SER A 35 27.66 -40.53 72.10
C SER A 35 27.58 -39.31 73.03
N VAL A 36 27.98 -38.10 72.61
CA VAL A 36 27.81 -36.88 73.43
C VAL A 36 26.89 -35.86 72.73
N ASP A 37 25.61 -35.83 73.12
CA ASP A 37 24.59 -34.86 72.67
C ASP A 37 24.71 -33.47 73.37
N SER A 38 25.92 -33.06 73.75
CA SER A 38 26.15 -31.73 74.35
C SER A 38 27.49 -31.14 73.93
N ASN A 39 27.43 -30.01 73.23
CA ASN A 39 28.42 -29.28 72.43
C ASN A 39 29.81 -28.93 73.02
N ALA A 40 30.36 -29.62 74.02
CA ALA A 40 31.71 -29.32 74.53
C ALA A 40 32.52 -30.57 74.89
N VAL A 41 33.79 -30.62 74.46
CA VAL A 41 34.77 -31.64 74.85
C VAL A 41 35.79 -30.99 75.78
N LEU A 42 35.89 -31.47 77.02
CA LEU A 42 36.76 -30.88 78.04
C LEU A 42 38.07 -31.66 78.17
N LEU A 43 39.20 -31.07 77.75
CA LEU A 43 40.52 -31.69 77.86
C LEU A 43 41.33 -31.01 78.97
N SER A 44 41.32 -31.57 80.18
CA SER A 44 42.03 -31.01 81.34
C SER A 44 43.41 -31.65 81.55
N VAL A 45 44.49 -30.92 81.25
CA VAL A 45 45.88 -31.35 81.50
C VAL A 45 46.37 -30.82 82.85
N HIS A 46 46.28 -31.65 83.90
CA HIS A 46 46.76 -31.29 85.24
C HIS A 46 48.23 -31.65 85.44
N GLN A 47 49.15 -30.78 85.05
CA GLN A 47 50.57 -30.95 85.37
C GLN A 47 51.12 -29.78 86.20
N LYS A 48 51.70 -30.09 87.37
CA LYS A 48 52.53 -29.16 88.12
C LYS A 48 53.94 -29.22 87.57
N ASN A 49 54.43 -28.09 87.02
CA ASN A 49 55.73 -27.89 86.36
C ASN A 49 55.78 -28.39 84.92
N ILE A 50 55.31 -27.56 83.98
CA ILE A 50 55.55 -27.76 82.56
C ILE A 50 56.91 -27.11 82.24
N SER A 51 57.90 -27.92 81.88
CA SER A 51 59.18 -27.43 81.36
C SER A 51 59.07 -27.29 79.84
N LEU A 52 59.24 -26.08 79.32
CA LEU A 52 59.31 -25.85 77.88
C LEU A 52 60.61 -26.47 77.32
N ASN A 53 60.62 -26.80 76.03
CA ASN A 53 61.83 -27.33 75.39
C ASN A 53 62.95 -26.26 75.34
N GLU A 54 64.13 -26.61 74.83
CA GLU A 54 65.30 -25.70 74.75
C GLU A 54 65.04 -24.40 73.95
N ASN A 55 63.97 -24.37 73.15
CA ASN A 55 63.51 -23.21 72.38
C ASN A 55 62.34 -22.47 73.05
N ASN A 56 62.02 -22.80 74.31
CA ASN A 56 60.91 -22.22 75.08
C ASN A 56 59.50 -22.45 74.47
N ILE A 57 59.28 -23.59 73.80
CA ILE A 57 57.98 -23.96 73.20
C ILE A 57 57.51 -25.35 73.68
N LEU A 58 56.21 -25.52 73.93
CA LEU A 58 55.53 -26.81 74.01
C LEU A 58 54.54 -26.93 72.85
N THR A 59 54.58 -28.04 72.11
CA THR A 59 53.64 -28.32 71.01
C THR A 59 52.90 -29.63 71.28
N LEU A 60 51.56 -29.58 71.22
CA LEU A 60 50.67 -30.73 71.26
C LEU A 60 49.97 -30.88 69.91
N VAL A 61 49.75 -32.12 69.48
CA VAL A 61 48.95 -32.43 68.28
C VAL A 61 47.58 -32.90 68.75
N LEU A 62 46.54 -32.23 68.25
CA LEU A 62 45.15 -32.58 68.47
C LEU A 62 44.59 -33.22 67.20
N VAL A 63 43.88 -34.32 67.36
CA VAL A 63 43.25 -35.06 66.26
C VAL A 63 41.76 -35.17 66.54
N PHE A 64 40.93 -34.76 65.57
CA PHE A 64 39.48 -34.86 65.64
C PHE A 64 38.94 -35.87 64.63
N ASP A 65 37.98 -36.70 65.03
CA ASP A 65 37.42 -37.73 64.14
C ASP A 65 36.53 -37.16 63.01
N LYS A 66 36.03 -35.91 63.15
CA LYS A 66 35.24 -35.16 62.14
C LYS A 66 35.85 -33.79 61.83
N ASN A 67 35.49 -33.21 60.68
CA ASN A 67 35.90 -31.86 60.30
C ASN A 67 35.20 -30.83 61.20
N LEU A 68 35.93 -29.80 61.63
CA LEU A 68 35.37 -28.70 62.44
C LEU A 68 34.59 -27.71 61.54
N PRO A 69 33.37 -27.27 61.91
CA PRO A 69 32.68 -26.17 61.24
C PRO A 69 33.49 -24.86 61.27
N SER A 70 33.35 -24.00 60.26
CA SER A 70 34.11 -22.73 60.15
C SER A 70 33.90 -21.77 61.32
N ASP A 71 32.80 -21.93 62.06
CA ASP A 71 32.35 -21.02 63.11
C ASP A 71 32.60 -21.60 64.52
N SER A 72 33.43 -22.65 64.61
CA SER A 72 33.82 -23.29 65.88
C SER A 72 34.65 -22.35 66.75
N SER A 73 34.34 -22.25 68.06
CA SER A 73 35.08 -21.40 69.01
C SER A 73 35.87 -22.23 70.02
N ILE A 74 37.16 -21.92 70.18
CA ILE A 74 38.02 -22.55 71.19
C ILE A 74 38.20 -21.58 72.35
N SER A 75 37.98 -22.03 73.58
CA SER A 75 38.22 -21.24 74.80
C SER A 75 39.27 -21.90 75.68
N TRP A 76 39.97 -21.13 76.50
CA TRP A 76 40.95 -21.68 77.44
C TRP A 76 41.07 -20.82 78.68
N SER A 77 41.47 -21.42 79.80
CA SER A 77 41.67 -20.69 81.05
C SER A 77 42.92 -21.19 81.79
N ILE A 78 43.70 -20.24 82.30
CA ILE A 78 44.85 -20.54 83.17
C ILE A 78 44.43 -20.19 84.59
N GLU A 79 44.30 -21.21 85.45
CA GLU A 79 43.99 -20.98 86.85
C GLU A 79 45.23 -20.46 87.59
N ASN A 80 45.28 -19.14 87.79
CA ASN A 80 46.09 -18.53 88.84
C ASN A 80 45.42 -17.28 89.43
N GLY A 81 44.16 -17.45 89.83
CA GLY A 81 43.34 -16.42 90.47
C GLY A 81 42.92 -15.29 89.52
N THR A 82 41.64 -15.33 89.13
CA THR A 82 40.82 -14.21 88.62
C THR A 82 41.20 -13.61 87.25
N SER A 83 40.80 -14.27 86.15
CA SER A 83 40.21 -13.70 84.90
C SER A 83 40.14 -14.77 83.79
N ASP A 84 38.94 -15.01 83.24
CA ASP A 84 38.74 -15.84 82.04
C ASP A 84 38.97 -15.00 80.78
N PHE A 85 39.74 -15.52 79.82
CA PHE A 85 39.95 -14.88 78.52
C PHE A 85 39.44 -15.80 77.42
N SER A 86 38.50 -15.33 76.60
CA SER A 86 38.04 -16.01 75.39
C SER A 86 38.73 -15.39 74.17
N THR A 87 39.30 -16.19 73.27
CA THR A 87 39.75 -15.70 71.96
C THR A 87 39.24 -16.59 70.84
N THR A 88 38.75 -15.98 69.77
CA THR A 88 38.35 -16.63 68.53
C THR A 88 39.29 -16.16 67.42
N SER A 89 40.12 -17.07 66.91
CA SER A 89 41.04 -16.91 65.77
C SER A 89 42.15 -15.84 65.88
N GLY A 90 43.40 -16.29 66.04
CA GLY A 90 44.59 -15.58 65.56
C GLY A 90 45.42 -14.78 66.58
N GLY A 91 46.27 -15.48 67.36
CA GLY A 91 47.56 -14.98 67.86
C GLY A 91 47.54 -13.83 68.87
N ASP A 92 47.08 -14.08 70.10
CA ASP A 92 47.21 -13.12 71.20
C ASP A 92 48.40 -13.43 72.12
N THR A 93 49.11 -12.37 72.51
CA THR A 93 50.20 -12.40 73.49
C THR A 93 49.65 -11.90 74.82
N ILE A 94 49.62 -12.74 75.86
CA ILE A 94 49.21 -12.31 77.19
C ILE A 94 50.46 -11.97 78.00
N SER A 95 50.58 -10.71 78.40
CA SER A 95 51.66 -10.21 79.26
C SER A 95 51.15 -9.87 80.65
N LYS A 96 51.69 -10.54 81.69
CA LYS A 96 51.42 -10.20 83.10
C LYS A 96 52.76 -10.10 83.84
N GLY A 97 53.20 -8.87 84.08
CA GLY A 97 54.56 -8.60 84.59
C GLY A 97 55.62 -8.76 83.51
N SER A 98 56.87 -9.04 83.90
CA SER A 98 58.04 -9.12 83.00
C SER A 98 58.16 -10.44 82.21
N SER A 99 57.07 -11.22 82.10
CA SER A 99 57.01 -12.47 81.34
C SER A 99 55.78 -12.44 80.42
N SER A 100 55.98 -12.73 79.13
CA SER A 100 54.91 -12.87 78.13
C SER A 100 54.90 -14.29 77.57
N PHE A 101 53.69 -14.79 77.29
CA PHE A 101 53.52 -16.03 76.54
C PHE A 101 52.48 -15.85 75.43
N SER A 102 52.58 -16.69 74.40
CA SER A 102 51.61 -16.78 73.31
C SER A 102 51.13 -18.22 73.18
N ILE A 103 49.84 -18.37 72.95
CA ILE A 103 49.21 -19.64 72.59
C ILE A 103 48.68 -19.48 71.17
N SER A 104 49.04 -20.41 70.30
CA SER A 104 48.50 -20.48 68.94
C SER A 104 47.99 -21.88 68.65
N ILE A 105 46.92 -21.95 67.88
CA ILE A 105 46.47 -23.19 67.26
C ILE A 105 46.47 -23.02 65.74
N ALA A 106 46.98 -24.01 65.03
CA ALA A 106 47.04 -23.98 63.57
C ALA A 106 46.78 -25.38 62.98
N PRO A 107 46.04 -25.50 61.87
CA PRO A 107 45.87 -26.78 61.18
C PRO A 107 47.23 -27.28 60.69
N ILE A 108 47.44 -28.60 60.77
CA ILE A 108 48.63 -29.25 60.20
C ILE A 108 48.40 -29.37 58.70
N ASN A 109 49.10 -28.53 57.94
CA ASN A 109 49.11 -28.56 56.48
C ASN A 109 50.35 -29.33 55.99
N ASP A 110 50.27 -30.66 55.95
CA ASP A 110 51.23 -31.50 55.26
C ASP A 110 50.52 -32.46 54.28
N SER A 111 51.28 -33.24 53.52
CA SER A 111 50.73 -34.18 52.54
C SER A 111 50.23 -35.50 53.14
N VAL A 112 50.29 -35.67 54.46
CA VAL A 112 50.05 -36.94 55.18
C VAL A 112 48.80 -36.85 56.07
N HIS A 113 48.46 -35.67 56.59
CA HIS A 113 47.35 -35.43 57.49
C HIS A 113 46.27 -34.54 56.85
N GLU A 114 44.99 -34.83 57.11
CA GLU A 114 43.91 -33.98 56.60
C GLU A 114 43.80 -32.67 57.42
N PRO A 115 43.98 -31.49 56.80
CA PRO A 115 44.13 -30.24 57.55
C PRO A 115 42.86 -29.76 58.26
N SER A 116 41.70 -30.35 57.95
CA SER A 116 40.43 -30.12 58.64
C SER A 116 40.25 -30.96 59.93
N LYS A 117 41.17 -31.89 60.20
CA LYS A 117 41.10 -32.84 61.34
C LYS A 117 42.29 -32.79 62.29
N TYR A 118 43.45 -32.33 61.83
CA TYR A 118 44.69 -32.32 62.60
C TYR A 118 45.13 -30.89 62.89
N TYR A 119 45.35 -30.57 64.17
CA TYR A 119 45.75 -29.23 64.61
C TYR A 119 46.97 -29.30 65.54
N THR A 120 47.84 -28.31 65.45
CA THR A 120 48.93 -28.08 66.41
C THR A 120 48.54 -26.98 67.37
N LEU A 121 48.58 -27.28 68.68
CA LEU A 121 48.53 -26.31 69.75
C LEU A 121 49.96 -26.01 70.20
N SER A 122 50.42 -24.77 70.01
CA SER A 122 51.75 -24.33 70.41
C SER A 122 51.66 -23.29 71.52
N ILE A 123 52.45 -23.47 72.57
CA ILE A 123 52.58 -22.54 73.69
C ILE A 123 54.04 -22.10 73.75
N SER A 124 54.32 -20.81 73.65
CA SER A 124 55.68 -20.27 73.71
C SER A 124 55.80 -19.15 74.76
N GLY A 125 56.88 -19.11 75.54
CA GLY A 125 57.07 -18.08 76.58
C GLY A 125 58.40 -18.14 77.33
N ASP A 126 58.78 -17.04 77.99
CA ASP A 126 60.11 -16.87 78.59
C ASP A 126 60.19 -17.45 80.03
N GLN A 127 60.72 -18.67 80.17
CA GLN A 127 61.04 -19.44 81.40
C GLN A 127 59.87 -20.14 82.16
N SER A 128 60.21 -21.24 82.86
CA SER A 128 59.34 -22.32 83.40
C SER A 128 58.16 -21.92 84.30
N PHE A 129 56.97 -22.47 84.05
CA PHE A 129 55.75 -22.27 84.88
C PHE A 129 55.51 -23.41 85.88
N LYS A 130 55.06 -23.07 87.10
CA LYS A 130 54.71 -24.01 88.19
C LYS A 130 53.19 -24.15 88.46
N ASN A 131 52.30 -23.94 87.47
CA ASN A 131 50.84 -23.99 87.65
C ASN A 131 50.11 -24.76 86.52
N SER A 132 48.84 -25.13 86.76
CA SER A 132 47.98 -25.92 85.86
C SER A 132 47.31 -25.07 84.76
N LEU A 133 47.13 -25.61 83.55
CA LEU A 133 46.43 -25.00 82.40
C LEU A 133 45.24 -25.89 82.01
N ASN A 134 44.05 -25.31 81.85
CA ASN A 134 42.85 -26.00 81.34
C ASN A 134 42.44 -25.41 79.98
N VAL A 135 42.09 -26.25 79.02
CA VAL A 135 41.65 -25.85 77.67
C VAL A 135 40.30 -26.54 77.38
N GLU A 136 39.29 -25.77 76.95
CA GLU A 136 37.92 -26.27 76.68
C GLU A 136 37.48 -25.89 75.27
N ILE A 137 37.11 -26.89 74.46
CA ILE A 137 36.74 -26.70 73.04
C ILE A 137 35.24 -26.98 72.87
N THR A 138 34.50 -26.03 72.29
CA THR A 138 33.04 -26.08 72.09
C THR A 138 32.69 -26.05 70.60
N LEU A 139 31.87 -26.99 70.12
CA LEU A 139 31.45 -27.12 68.71
C LEU A 139 29.93 -26.96 68.58
N ASN A 140 29.46 -26.04 67.73
CA ASN A 140 28.02 -25.85 67.47
C ASN A 140 27.65 -26.45 66.11
N ASP A 141 26.71 -27.39 66.08
CA ASP A 141 26.12 -27.97 64.88
C ASP A 141 24.59 -27.75 64.95
N ASP A 142 23.98 -27.10 63.95
CA ASP A 142 22.52 -26.82 63.88
C ASP A 142 21.89 -27.63 62.75
N ASP A 143 21.31 -28.78 63.12
CA ASP A 143 20.78 -29.81 62.21
C ASP A 143 19.23 -29.71 62.07
N SER A 144 18.68 -28.48 62.10
CA SER A 144 17.22 -28.28 62.00
C SER A 144 16.67 -28.50 60.58
N PRO A 145 15.54 -29.22 60.40
CA PRO A 145 14.99 -29.55 59.08
C PRO A 145 14.36 -28.33 58.37
N LEU A 146 14.53 -28.24 57.04
CA LEU A 146 13.98 -27.17 56.19
C LEU A 146 12.49 -27.35 55.84
N ASP A 147 11.74 -26.26 55.84
CA ASP A 147 10.33 -26.22 55.39
C ASP A 147 10.23 -26.16 53.85
N ASP A 148 9.38 -27.02 53.26
CA ASP A 148 9.17 -27.11 51.81
C ASP A 148 8.29 -25.95 51.26
N PRO A 149 8.77 -25.11 50.31
CA PRO A 149 7.94 -24.10 49.66
C PRO A 149 6.96 -24.69 48.64
N THR A 150 5.95 -23.89 48.25
CA THR A 150 5.12 -24.19 47.07
C THR A 150 5.84 -23.81 45.78
N LEU A 151 5.58 -24.54 44.70
CA LEU A 151 6.04 -24.25 43.33
C LEU A 151 4.84 -24.21 42.39
N THR A 152 4.73 -23.15 41.59
CA THR A 152 3.77 -23.05 40.48
C THR A 152 4.45 -22.52 39.23
N LEU A 153 4.22 -23.18 38.09
CA LEU A 153 4.65 -22.71 36.78
C LEU A 153 3.50 -21.95 36.12
N LEU A 154 3.82 -20.87 35.42
CA LEU A 154 2.85 -19.98 34.81
C LEU A 154 3.28 -19.66 33.37
N ASP A 155 2.34 -19.72 32.43
CA ASP A 155 2.54 -19.17 31.10
C ASP A 155 2.89 -17.67 31.18
N THR A 156 3.84 -17.25 30.37
CA THR A 156 4.43 -15.90 30.45
C THR A 156 3.47 -14.79 30.01
N ILE A 157 2.47 -15.12 29.19
CA ILE A 157 1.49 -14.16 28.65
C ILE A 157 0.17 -14.27 29.41
N THR A 158 -0.37 -15.48 29.51
CA THR A 158 -1.72 -15.73 30.03
C THR A 158 -1.76 -16.01 31.54
N SER A 159 -0.59 -16.26 32.16
CA SER A 159 -0.49 -16.73 33.55
C SER A 159 -1.24 -18.04 33.82
N SER A 160 -1.47 -18.86 32.78
CA SER A 160 -2.05 -20.20 32.93
C SER A 160 -1.10 -21.11 33.70
N THR A 161 -1.62 -21.88 34.66
CA THR A 161 -0.84 -22.86 35.43
C THR A 161 -0.82 -24.26 34.81
N THR A 162 -1.51 -24.44 33.69
CA THR A 162 -1.77 -25.77 33.12
C THR A 162 -1.11 -25.98 31.77
N LEU A 163 -1.00 -24.93 30.95
CA LEU A 163 -0.51 -24.98 29.57
C LEU A 163 0.35 -23.76 29.25
N THR A 164 1.35 -23.94 28.41
CA THR A 164 2.13 -22.87 27.79
C THR A 164 2.48 -23.21 26.35
N ASN A 165 2.59 -22.20 25.49
CA ASN A 165 3.08 -22.36 24.12
C ASN A 165 4.51 -21.83 23.95
N GLN A 166 5.15 -21.41 25.05
CA GLN A 166 6.52 -20.93 25.07
C GLN A 166 7.40 -21.88 25.87
N SER A 167 8.64 -22.08 25.41
CA SER A 167 9.60 -22.89 26.16
C SER A 167 10.04 -22.22 27.47
N THR A 168 9.78 -20.92 27.67
CA THR A 168 10.05 -20.22 28.93
C THR A 168 8.77 -20.05 29.71
N VAL A 169 8.77 -20.41 30.99
CA VAL A 169 7.65 -20.21 31.93
C VAL A 169 8.07 -19.33 33.09
N ASN A 170 7.11 -18.59 33.65
CA ASN A 170 7.28 -17.87 34.90
C ASN A 170 7.23 -18.87 36.07
N VAL A 171 8.17 -18.74 37.00
CA VAL A 171 8.25 -19.56 38.22
C VAL A 171 7.79 -18.72 39.39
N ASN A 172 6.76 -19.18 40.10
CA ASN A 172 6.29 -18.55 41.32
C ASN A 172 6.47 -19.52 42.49
N LEU A 173 7.24 -19.07 43.49
CA LEU A 173 7.59 -19.84 44.69
C LEU A 173 6.86 -19.31 45.92
N GLY A 174 6.57 -20.16 46.90
CA GLY A 174 6.02 -19.80 48.21
C GLY A 174 7.03 -19.15 49.17
N SER A 175 6.69 -19.06 50.45
CA SER A 175 7.61 -18.57 51.51
C SER A 175 8.65 -19.63 51.88
N ASP A 176 9.92 -19.25 51.97
CA ASP A 176 11.07 -20.16 52.11
C ASP A 176 12.18 -19.56 53.01
N SER A 177 11.81 -19.08 54.20
CA SER A 177 12.58 -18.13 55.03
C SER A 177 13.98 -18.57 55.51
N THR A 178 14.34 -19.84 55.39
CA THR A 178 15.65 -20.39 55.77
C THR A 178 16.49 -20.89 54.59
N SER A 179 15.92 -20.88 53.38
CA SER A 179 16.62 -21.34 52.16
C SER A 179 17.45 -20.23 51.53
N VAL A 180 18.63 -20.59 51.03
CA VAL A 180 19.57 -19.66 50.36
C VAL A 180 19.98 -20.16 48.97
N PHE A 181 19.70 -21.43 48.65
CA PHE A 181 19.99 -22.02 47.35
C PHE A 181 18.80 -22.81 46.79
N TRP A 182 18.54 -22.68 45.47
CA TRP A 182 17.45 -23.38 44.76
C TRP A 182 18.00 -24.20 43.59
N CYS A 183 17.42 -25.37 43.36
CA CYS A 183 17.74 -26.24 42.22
C CYS A 183 16.45 -26.60 41.49
N LEU A 184 16.27 -26.05 40.29
CA LEU A 184 15.16 -26.37 39.39
C LEU A 184 15.65 -27.29 38.27
N SER A 185 14.92 -28.37 37.99
CA SER A 185 15.28 -29.32 36.94
C SER A 185 14.08 -30.17 36.52
N GLU A 186 13.98 -30.54 35.24
CA GLU A 186 12.94 -31.47 34.77
C GLU A 186 13.25 -32.94 35.05
N VAL A 187 14.49 -33.25 35.46
CA VAL A 187 14.96 -34.63 35.63
C VAL A 187 15.34 -34.98 37.07
N GLN A 188 15.55 -33.99 37.93
CA GLN A 188 16.06 -34.20 39.28
C GLN A 188 14.98 -34.62 40.29
N THR A 189 14.55 -35.86 40.18
CA THR A 189 13.51 -36.49 41.02
C THR A 189 14.03 -37.00 42.37
N THR A 190 15.34 -37.03 42.58
CA THR A 190 15.98 -37.53 43.81
C THR A 190 16.87 -36.48 44.46
N LYS A 191 17.06 -36.58 45.78
CA LYS A 191 17.80 -35.60 46.59
C LYS A 191 19.20 -35.35 46.00
N PRO A 192 19.54 -34.12 45.57
CA PRO A 192 20.85 -33.82 45.02
C PRO A 192 21.92 -33.85 46.10
N THR A 193 23.17 -34.15 45.72
CA THR A 193 24.34 -33.89 46.57
C THR A 193 24.71 -32.40 46.48
N SER A 194 25.40 -31.87 47.50
CA SER A 194 25.79 -30.45 47.62
C SER A 194 26.69 -29.90 46.50
N ASN A 195 27.03 -30.74 45.53
CA ASN A 195 27.90 -30.51 44.38
C ASN A 195 27.34 -31.12 43.08
N SER A 196 26.03 -31.38 43.00
CA SER A 196 25.38 -31.92 41.80
C SER A 196 25.38 -30.91 40.64
N SER A 197 25.97 -31.30 39.51
CA SER A 197 25.93 -30.57 38.23
C SER A 197 24.57 -30.63 37.52
N ASP A 198 23.60 -31.35 38.09
CA ASP A 198 22.34 -31.70 37.43
C ASP A 198 21.25 -30.62 37.63
N CYS A 199 21.53 -29.63 38.47
CA CYS A 199 20.72 -28.45 38.73
C CYS A 199 20.87 -27.39 37.61
N ASN A 200 20.81 -27.80 36.34
CA ASN A 200 20.99 -26.88 35.22
C ASN A 200 19.73 -26.05 34.94
N GLY A 201 19.62 -24.91 35.62
CA GLY A 201 18.58 -23.90 35.40
C GLY A 201 19.08 -22.46 35.18
N GLY A 202 20.39 -22.20 35.08
CA GLY A 202 20.92 -20.94 34.55
C GLY A 202 21.26 -19.82 35.56
N GLN A 203 22.46 -19.26 35.37
CA GLN A 203 23.10 -18.11 36.05
C GLN A 203 23.72 -18.38 37.44
N GLY A 204 24.98 -18.85 37.44
CA GLY A 204 26.01 -18.13 38.22
C GLY A 204 26.72 -18.78 39.42
N SER A 205 26.70 -20.09 39.64
CA SER A 205 27.58 -20.69 40.66
C SER A 205 28.20 -22.03 40.20
N SER A 206 29.44 -22.29 40.62
CA SER A 206 30.29 -23.40 40.15
C SER A 206 29.82 -24.81 40.55
N ASN A 207 28.68 -24.93 41.24
CA ASN A 207 28.17 -26.18 41.81
C ASN A 207 26.71 -26.48 41.41
N GLY A 208 26.14 -25.80 40.40
CA GLY A 208 24.82 -26.11 39.85
C GLY A 208 23.61 -25.49 40.56
N TRP A 209 23.72 -25.03 41.81
CA TRP A 209 22.58 -24.41 42.51
C TRP A 209 22.44 -22.90 42.24
N HIS A 210 21.21 -22.42 42.14
CA HIS A 210 20.89 -21.00 42.04
C HIS A 210 21.10 -20.31 43.39
N THR A 211 21.86 -19.21 43.41
CA THR A 211 22.13 -18.40 44.61
C THR A 211 21.15 -17.23 44.77
N SER A 212 20.18 -17.12 43.87
CA SER A 212 19.09 -16.15 43.92
C SER A 212 17.78 -16.84 43.58
N ARG A 213 16.68 -16.32 44.13
CA ARG A 213 15.35 -16.90 43.98
C ARG A 213 14.93 -16.89 42.49
N PRO A 214 14.66 -18.05 41.88
CA PRO A 214 14.34 -18.13 40.45
C PRO A 214 12.94 -17.58 40.17
N SER A 215 12.83 -16.76 39.12
CA SER A 215 11.55 -16.18 38.65
C SER A 215 11.07 -16.76 37.32
N SER A 216 11.88 -17.56 36.64
CA SER A 216 11.53 -18.22 35.39
C SER A 216 12.33 -19.51 35.21
N PHE A 217 11.85 -20.37 34.30
CA PHE A 217 12.50 -21.63 33.93
C PHE A 217 12.31 -21.90 32.44
N ILE A 218 13.31 -22.50 31.79
CA ILE A 218 13.24 -22.89 30.38
C ILE A 218 13.02 -24.41 30.30
N LEU A 219 11.86 -24.81 29.80
CA LEU A 219 11.45 -26.18 29.56
C LEU A 219 12.25 -26.81 28.42
N SER A 220 12.49 -28.11 28.50
CA SER A 220 13.07 -28.89 27.40
C SER A 220 12.20 -28.82 26.14
N SER A 221 12.83 -28.93 24.97
CA SER A 221 12.13 -28.95 23.69
C SER A 221 11.19 -30.17 23.54
N GLY A 222 10.18 -30.03 22.68
CA GLY A 222 9.18 -31.05 22.38
C GLY A 222 7.92 -30.92 23.21
N ASP A 223 6.77 -31.06 22.56
CA ASP A 223 5.45 -30.88 23.16
C ASP A 223 5.10 -31.98 24.17
N GLY A 224 4.18 -31.68 25.08
CA GLY A 224 3.66 -32.57 26.10
C GLY A 224 3.86 -32.05 27.53
N SER A 225 3.43 -32.87 28.50
CA SER A 225 3.50 -32.55 29.92
C SER A 225 4.94 -32.43 30.42
N LYS A 226 5.29 -31.26 30.96
CA LYS A 226 6.62 -30.95 31.52
C LYS A 226 6.51 -30.80 33.04
N SER A 227 7.20 -31.67 33.77
CA SER A 227 7.29 -31.58 35.24
C SER A 227 8.63 -30.99 35.65
N VAL A 228 8.60 -29.89 36.40
CA VAL A 228 9.79 -29.25 36.96
C VAL A 228 9.85 -29.55 38.46
N TYR A 229 10.98 -30.09 38.88
CA TYR A 229 11.30 -30.41 40.28
C TYR A 229 12.16 -29.32 40.89
N LEU A 230 11.84 -28.96 42.13
CA LEU A 230 12.53 -27.99 42.96
C LEU A 230 13.10 -28.66 44.21
N TRP A 231 14.39 -28.42 44.44
CA TRP A 231 15.07 -28.67 45.71
C TRP A 231 15.56 -27.35 46.29
N ILE A 232 15.60 -27.26 47.61
CA ILE A 232 16.12 -26.09 48.34
C ILE A 232 17.19 -26.51 49.35
N ALA A 233 18.17 -25.63 49.56
CA ALA A 233 19.21 -25.82 50.56
C ALA A 233 19.45 -24.54 51.38
N ASP A 234 19.89 -24.71 52.62
CA ASP A 234 20.35 -23.62 53.48
C ASP A 234 21.87 -23.40 53.39
N ILE A 235 22.36 -22.44 54.17
CA ILE A 235 23.79 -22.11 54.25
C ILE A 235 24.64 -23.20 54.91
N HIS A 236 24.01 -24.13 55.64
CA HIS A 236 24.67 -25.23 56.35
C HIS A 236 24.70 -26.51 55.49
N GLY A 237 24.08 -26.49 54.32
CA GLY A 237 24.06 -27.61 53.37
C GLY A 237 22.95 -28.63 53.64
N ASN A 238 22.02 -28.31 54.54
CA ASN A 238 20.79 -29.09 54.69
C ASN A 238 19.97 -28.93 53.43
N ILE A 239 19.47 -30.04 52.89
CA ILE A 239 18.58 -30.06 51.72
C ILE A 239 17.27 -30.69 52.15
N ASN A 240 16.16 -30.15 51.64
CA ASN A 240 14.83 -30.65 51.93
C ASN A 240 14.66 -32.16 51.65
N SER A 241 13.68 -32.78 52.29
CA SER A 241 13.61 -34.25 52.38
C SER A 241 13.08 -34.93 51.11
N GLY A 242 12.33 -34.21 50.26
CA GLY A 242 11.78 -34.69 48.99
C GLY A 242 11.62 -33.56 47.96
N PRO A 243 11.51 -33.88 46.65
CA PRO A 243 11.37 -32.85 45.64
C PRO A 243 9.98 -32.23 45.67
N ILE A 244 9.93 -30.90 45.61
CA ILE A 244 8.68 -30.18 45.28
C ILE A 244 8.56 -30.21 43.76
N ASN A 245 7.36 -30.37 43.19
CA ASN A 245 7.22 -30.32 41.74
C ASN A 245 5.94 -29.59 41.30
N ALA A 246 6.00 -29.07 40.09
CA ALA A 246 4.88 -28.50 39.37
C ALA A 246 4.94 -28.97 37.92
N THR A 247 3.78 -29.13 37.29
CA THR A 247 3.67 -29.62 35.92
C THR A 247 2.91 -28.62 35.08
N ILE A 248 3.38 -28.38 33.86
CA ILE A 248 2.71 -27.56 32.84
C ILE A 248 2.84 -28.27 31.49
N GLU A 249 1.83 -28.20 30.65
CA GLU A 249 1.84 -28.84 29.33
C GLU A 249 2.36 -27.85 28.28
N LEU A 250 3.46 -28.20 27.61
CA LEU A 250 4.06 -27.40 26.54
C LEU A 250 3.43 -27.84 25.21
N ASP A 251 2.78 -26.93 24.50
CA ASP A 251 2.26 -27.19 23.15
C ASP A 251 2.72 -26.08 22.19
N THR A 252 3.76 -26.39 21.42
CA THR A 252 4.36 -25.51 20.42
C THR A 252 3.76 -25.71 19.02
N SER A 253 2.85 -26.68 18.84
CA SER A 253 2.33 -27.07 17.53
C SER A 253 1.41 -26.03 16.89
N GLY A 254 0.76 -25.17 17.68
CA GLY A 254 0.05 -23.97 17.24
C GLY A 254 -1.16 -24.19 16.31
N LEU A 255 -2.17 -23.33 16.40
CA LEU A 255 -3.25 -23.30 15.41
C LEU A 255 -2.72 -22.85 14.04
N PRO A 256 -3.23 -23.42 12.92
CA PRO A 256 -2.89 -22.95 11.59
C PRO A 256 -3.29 -21.48 11.39
N ILE A 257 -2.60 -20.78 10.50
CA ILE A 257 -3.05 -19.46 10.05
C ILE A 257 -4.28 -19.69 9.15
N PRO A 258 -5.46 -19.14 9.49
CA PRO A 258 -6.64 -19.34 8.66
C PRO A 258 -6.44 -18.69 7.29
N THR A 259 -6.87 -19.37 6.25
CA THR A 259 -6.94 -18.81 4.90
C THR A 259 -8.30 -18.14 4.73
N VAL A 260 -8.31 -16.84 4.47
CA VAL A 260 -9.50 -16.01 4.46
C VAL A 260 -9.75 -15.47 3.05
N SER A 261 -11.01 -15.42 2.63
CA SER A 261 -11.42 -14.70 1.42
C SER A 261 -12.70 -13.91 1.66
N LEU A 262 -12.75 -12.71 1.08
CA LEU A 262 -13.95 -11.88 1.01
C LEU A 262 -14.47 -11.87 -0.42
N ASN A 263 -15.78 -11.96 -0.59
CA ASN A 263 -16.42 -11.86 -1.90
C ASN A 263 -17.77 -11.14 -1.81
N ASP A 264 -18.05 -10.32 -2.81
CA ASP A 264 -19.35 -9.68 -2.98
C ASP A 264 -20.46 -10.74 -3.12
N ALA A 265 -21.61 -10.49 -2.48
CA ALA A 265 -22.68 -11.45 -2.37
C ALA A 265 -23.47 -11.69 -3.68
N LEU A 266 -23.44 -10.74 -4.61
CA LEU A 266 -24.22 -10.78 -5.85
C LEU A 266 -23.39 -11.27 -7.03
N ASN A 267 -22.14 -10.82 -7.16
CA ASN A 267 -21.30 -11.14 -8.32
C ASN A 267 -20.03 -11.94 -7.99
N ASN A 268 -19.82 -12.31 -6.72
CA ASN A 268 -18.68 -13.09 -6.25
C ASN A 268 -17.31 -12.41 -6.48
N SER A 269 -17.27 -11.08 -6.68
CA SER A 269 -16.04 -10.31 -6.83
C SER A 269 -15.22 -10.32 -5.54
N THR A 270 -13.94 -10.60 -5.65
CA THR A 270 -13.00 -10.59 -4.50
C THR A 270 -12.27 -9.26 -4.34
N SER A 271 -12.44 -8.31 -5.28
CA SER A 271 -11.68 -7.06 -5.30
C SER A 271 -12.49 -5.86 -4.83
N GLN A 272 -13.79 -5.85 -5.14
CA GLN A 272 -14.69 -4.74 -4.86
C GLN A 272 -16.09 -5.23 -4.51
N THR A 273 -16.74 -4.52 -3.61
CA THR A 273 -18.14 -4.68 -3.21
C THR A 273 -18.81 -3.31 -3.16
N TYR A 274 -20.13 -3.31 -3.41
CA TYR A 274 -21.00 -2.15 -3.14
C TYR A 274 -22.00 -2.42 -2.02
N ASN A 275 -21.91 -3.62 -1.42
CA ASN A 275 -22.67 -4.02 -0.26
C ASN A 275 -21.86 -3.79 1.02
N SER A 276 -22.53 -3.26 2.04
CA SER A 276 -21.98 -3.10 3.39
C SER A 276 -21.77 -4.43 4.12
N THR A 277 -22.22 -5.55 3.54
CA THR A 277 -21.98 -6.89 4.05
C THR A 277 -21.48 -7.78 2.92
N VAL A 278 -20.37 -8.48 3.16
CA VAL A 278 -19.75 -9.39 2.17
C VAL A 278 -19.72 -10.81 2.72
N ASN A 279 -19.64 -11.77 1.81
CA ASN A 279 -19.41 -13.15 2.19
C ASN A 279 -17.97 -13.32 2.68
N LEU A 280 -17.82 -14.12 3.73
CA LEU A 280 -16.57 -14.44 4.37
C LEU A 280 -16.38 -15.96 4.30
N ALA A 281 -15.35 -16.39 3.58
CA ALA A 281 -14.91 -17.78 3.58
C ALA A 281 -13.66 -17.90 4.46
N ILE A 282 -13.71 -18.81 5.42
CA ILE A 282 -12.58 -19.17 6.27
C ILE A 282 -12.25 -20.63 5.96
N THR A 283 -11.02 -20.90 5.58
CA THR A 283 -10.47 -22.23 5.28
C THR A 283 -9.19 -22.43 6.09
N SER A 284 -8.70 -23.67 6.20
CA SER A 284 -7.53 -24.00 7.04
C SER A 284 -7.72 -23.67 8.53
N ASP A 285 -8.88 -24.00 9.09
CA ASP A 285 -9.25 -23.77 10.49
C ASP A 285 -9.37 -25.04 11.34
N SER A 286 -8.63 -26.09 10.96
CA SER A 286 -8.60 -27.35 11.70
C SER A 286 -8.09 -27.15 13.13
N GLY A 287 -8.81 -27.70 14.11
CA GLY A 287 -8.48 -27.56 15.53
C GLY A 287 -9.11 -26.34 16.21
N ALA A 288 -9.67 -25.39 15.45
CA ALA A 288 -10.38 -24.25 16.03
C ALA A 288 -11.72 -24.68 16.65
N THR A 289 -12.01 -24.14 17.82
CA THR A 289 -13.31 -24.28 18.52
C THR A 289 -14.12 -22.99 18.50
N LYS A 290 -13.46 -21.84 18.31
CA LYS A 290 -14.07 -20.52 18.16
C LYS A 290 -13.33 -19.67 17.13
N TRP A 291 -14.03 -18.69 16.54
CA TRP A 291 -13.50 -17.76 15.56
C TRP A 291 -13.78 -16.32 16.00
N CYS A 292 -12.81 -15.44 15.80
CA CYS A 292 -12.95 -14.00 15.99
C CYS A 292 -12.63 -13.29 14.67
N VAL A 293 -13.49 -12.35 14.28
CA VAL A 293 -13.33 -11.54 13.06
C VAL A 293 -13.28 -10.08 13.47
N ILE A 294 -12.19 -9.41 13.11
CA ILE A 294 -12.01 -7.98 13.32
C ILE A 294 -11.94 -7.29 11.96
N GLU A 295 -12.81 -6.32 11.75
CA GLU A 295 -12.91 -5.55 10.52
C GLU A 295 -12.30 -4.16 10.72
N GLN A 296 -11.39 -3.74 9.83
CA GLN A 296 -10.78 -2.40 9.87
C GLN A 296 -10.27 -1.94 8.48
N ALA A 297 -9.84 -0.68 8.37
CA ALA A 297 -9.24 -0.16 7.15
C ALA A 297 -7.89 -0.83 6.84
N SER A 298 -7.61 -1.15 5.56
CA SER A 298 -6.44 -1.93 5.14
C SER A 298 -5.08 -1.21 5.33
N ALA A 299 -5.09 0.11 5.53
CA ALA A 299 -3.89 0.91 5.81
C ALA A 299 -3.64 1.12 7.33
N SER A 300 -4.50 0.56 8.19
CA SER A 300 -4.29 0.55 9.64
C SER A 300 -3.28 -0.52 10.02
N SER A 301 -2.58 -0.35 11.15
CA SER A 301 -1.74 -1.40 11.73
C SER A 301 -2.56 -2.67 11.95
N ILE A 302 -1.92 -3.84 11.82
CA ILE A 302 -2.53 -5.13 12.18
C ILE A 302 -3.13 -5.01 13.60
N PRO A 303 -4.38 -5.46 13.84
CA PRO A 303 -4.98 -5.37 15.16
C PRO A 303 -4.13 -6.13 16.17
N SER A 304 -4.09 -5.68 17.42
CA SER A 304 -3.52 -6.50 18.49
C SER A 304 -4.27 -7.83 18.58
N THR A 305 -3.55 -8.92 18.83
CA THR A 305 -4.16 -10.24 19.07
C THR A 305 -5.19 -10.13 20.21
N PRO A 306 -6.45 -10.54 20.00
CA PRO A 306 -7.48 -10.50 21.03
C PRO A 306 -7.12 -11.40 22.22
N ALA A 307 -7.62 -11.09 23.41
CA ALA A 307 -7.51 -12.00 24.55
C ALA A 307 -8.38 -13.25 24.34
N TYR A 308 -8.04 -14.38 24.98
CA TYR A 308 -8.79 -15.64 24.79
C TYR A 308 -10.26 -15.56 25.27
N ASP A 309 -10.57 -14.60 26.14
CA ASP A 309 -11.89 -14.29 26.67
C ASP A 309 -12.57 -13.10 25.97
N ASP A 310 -11.98 -12.59 24.88
CA ASP A 310 -12.57 -11.50 24.10
C ASP A 310 -13.94 -11.92 23.54
N PRO A 311 -14.98 -11.06 23.69
CA PRO A 311 -16.33 -11.36 23.20
C PRO A 311 -16.42 -11.60 21.69
N CYS A 312 -15.40 -11.23 20.91
CA CYS A 312 -15.35 -11.52 19.48
C CYS A 312 -15.25 -13.02 19.16
N PHE A 313 -14.73 -13.86 20.07
CA PHE A 313 -14.61 -15.30 19.84
C PHE A 313 -15.96 -16.01 19.98
N THR A 314 -16.51 -16.44 18.85
CA THR A 314 -17.81 -17.14 18.79
C THR A 314 -17.65 -18.60 18.39
N ALA A 315 -18.52 -19.47 18.92
CA ALA A 315 -18.53 -20.91 18.59
C ALA A 315 -19.16 -21.20 17.21
N ILE A 316 -19.82 -20.22 16.59
CA ILE A 316 -20.41 -20.33 15.27
C ILE A 316 -19.44 -19.72 14.27
N LYS A 317 -19.00 -20.50 13.29
CA LYS A 317 -18.12 -20.03 12.22
C LYS A 317 -18.79 -18.90 11.43
N PRO A 318 -18.21 -17.67 11.40
CA PRO A 318 -18.77 -16.56 10.65
C PRO A 318 -18.73 -16.81 9.14
N THR A 319 -19.82 -16.48 8.46
CA THR A 319 -19.95 -16.60 7.00
C THR A 319 -20.06 -15.27 6.28
N GLN A 320 -20.18 -14.17 7.04
CA GLN A 320 -20.28 -12.81 6.53
C GLN A 320 -19.54 -11.84 7.44
N VAL A 321 -19.14 -10.70 6.88
CA VAL A 321 -18.60 -9.57 7.63
C VAL A 321 -19.25 -8.28 7.16
N SER A 322 -19.64 -7.43 8.10
CA SER A 322 -20.15 -6.08 7.83
C SER A 322 -19.01 -5.08 7.81
N LEU A 323 -18.94 -4.28 6.75
CA LEU A 323 -17.89 -3.31 6.52
C LEU A 323 -18.30 -1.95 7.09
N SER A 324 -17.47 -1.40 7.98
CA SER A 324 -17.87 -0.23 8.78
C SER A 324 -17.93 1.08 7.99
N SER A 325 -17.22 1.20 6.87
CA SER A 325 -17.17 2.41 6.02
C SER A 325 -16.59 2.11 4.64
N THR A 326 -16.80 3.02 3.69
CA THR A 326 -16.16 2.95 2.36
C THR A 326 -14.63 2.98 2.42
N GLY A 327 -13.99 2.48 1.36
CA GLY A 327 -12.54 2.40 1.19
C GLY A 327 -12.03 0.95 1.16
N ASN A 328 -10.71 0.77 1.16
CA ASN A 328 -10.12 -0.56 1.26
C ASN A 328 -10.24 -1.09 2.70
N ARG A 329 -10.97 -2.20 2.86
CA ARG A 329 -11.30 -2.82 4.14
C ARG A 329 -10.67 -4.20 4.25
N SER A 330 -10.27 -4.59 5.44
CA SER A 330 -9.66 -5.89 5.72
C SER A 330 -10.37 -6.58 6.88
N ALA A 331 -10.62 -7.88 6.71
CA ALA A 331 -11.09 -8.77 7.76
C ALA A 331 -9.91 -9.59 8.29
N TYR A 332 -9.62 -9.46 9.58
CA TYR A 332 -8.61 -10.22 10.31
C TYR A 332 -9.32 -11.33 11.08
N VAL A 333 -8.96 -12.58 10.80
CA VAL A 333 -9.59 -13.75 11.39
C VAL A 333 -8.61 -14.47 12.30
N TYR A 334 -8.98 -14.63 13.56
CA TYR A 334 -8.24 -15.38 14.58
C TYR A 334 -8.99 -16.66 14.93
N LEU A 335 -8.25 -17.74 15.15
CA LEU A 335 -8.77 -19.02 15.61
C LEU A 335 -8.44 -19.21 17.10
N LEU A 336 -9.34 -19.83 17.84
CA LEU A 336 -9.15 -20.22 19.23
C LEU A 336 -9.53 -21.69 19.42
N ASP A 337 -8.64 -22.50 20.00
CA ASP A 337 -8.87 -23.92 20.25
C ASP A 337 -9.42 -24.17 21.68
N SER A 338 -9.67 -25.45 21.99
CA SER A 338 -10.14 -25.87 23.32
C SER A 338 -9.10 -25.68 24.44
N THR A 339 -7.84 -25.50 24.08
CA THR A 339 -6.69 -25.34 24.99
C THR A 339 -6.29 -23.89 25.19
N LEU A 340 -7.10 -22.95 24.69
CA LEU A 340 -6.94 -21.50 24.79
C LEU A 340 -5.77 -20.91 23.95
N ASN A 341 -5.27 -21.64 22.95
CA ASN A 341 -4.30 -21.09 22.01
C ASN A 341 -4.99 -20.22 20.96
N ILE A 342 -4.32 -19.13 20.55
CA ILE A 342 -4.81 -18.22 19.51
C ILE A 342 -3.86 -18.26 18.30
N SER A 343 -4.42 -18.40 17.09
CA SER A 343 -3.63 -18.40 15.85
C SER A 343 -3.06 -17.00 15.52
N SER A 344 -2.06 -16.95 14.64
CA SER A 344 -1.81 -15.71 13.88
C SER A 344 -3.01 -15.40 12.97
N PRO A 345 -3.29 -14.13 12.65
CA PRO A 345 -4.47 -13.77 11.88
C PRO A 345 -4.33 -14.15 10.41
N GLY A 346 -5.39 -14.72 9.85
CA GLY A 346 -5.63 -14.72 8.41
C GLY A 346 -6.22 -13.37 7.99
N VAL A 347 -5.84 -12.87 6.81
CA VAL A 347 -6.29 -11.56 6.33
C VAL A 347 -6.79 -11.65 4.90
N ALA A 348 -7.92 -11.00 4.64
CA ALA A 348 -8.42 -10.73 3.31
C ALA A 348 -8.92 -9.29 3.21
N SER A 349 -8.71 -8.66 2.06
CA SER A 349 -9.10 -7.28 1.82
C SER A 349 -10.06 -7.17 0.64
N ILE A 350 -10.97 -6.19 0.72
CA ILE A 350 -11.90 -5.85 -0.35
C ILE A 350 -12.14 -4.33 -0.34
N THR A 351 -12.34 -3.74 -1.51
CA THR A 351 -12.71 -2.32 -1.60
C THR A 351 -14.21 -2.16 -1.49
N TYR A 352 -14.69 -1.39 -0.51
CA TYR A 352 -16.10 -1.06 -0.37
C TYR A 352 -16.39 0.35 -0.89
N SER A 353 -17.30 0.45 -1.86
CA SER A 353 -17.86 1.71 -2.36
C SER A 353 -19.35 1.76 -2.07
N LEU A 354 -19.95 2.95 -1.99
CA LEU A 354 -21.41 3.05 -1.91
C LEU A 354 -22.02 2.72 -3.28
N ASN A 355 -23.12 1.97 -3.28
CA ASN A 355 -23.94 1.79 -4.48
C ASN A 355 -24.44 3.14 -4.96
N GLN A 356 -24.27 3.45 -6.24
CA GLN A 356 -24.80 4.64 -6.86
C GLN A 356 -26.17 4.33 -7.49
N ASN A 357 -27.00 5.36 -7.65
CA ASN A 357 -28.27 5.18 -8.36
C ASN A 357 -28.00 5.09 -9.87
N PRO A 358 -28.85 4.36 -10.62
CA PRO A 358 -28.80 4.35 -12.07
C PRO A 358 -28.83 5.74 -12.69
N ILE A 359 -28.09 5.95 -13.77
CA ILE A 359 -28.06 7.21 -14.54
C ILE A 359 -28.94 7.02 -15.76
N LEU A 360 -30.04 7.77 -15.81
CA LEU A 360 -31.04 7.66 -16.86
C LEU A 360 -30.97 8.82 -17.84
N ALA A 361 -31.10 8.51 -19.12
CA ALA A 361 -31.14 9.51 -20.16
C ALA A 361 -32.59 9.88 -20.51
N LEU A 362 -32.79 11.06 -21.11
CA LEU A 362 -34.12 11.46 -21.57
C LEU A 362 -34.50 10.62 -22.80
N ASP A 363 -35.64 9.95 -22.72
CA ASP A 363 -36.20 9.21 -23.84
C ASP A 363 -37.17 10.03 -24.67
N SER A 364 -37.18 9.77 -25.96
CA SER A 364 -38.17 10.33 -26.86
C SER A 364 -38.55 9.36 -27.96
N THR A 365 -39.83 9.29 -28.29
CA THR A 365 -40.31 8.49 -29.42
C THR A 365 -41.45 9.16 -30.16
N VAL A 366 -41.66 8.76 -31.41
CA VAL A 366 -42.81 9.17 -32.23
C VAL A 366 -43.70 7.97 -32.40
N VAL A 367 -44.99 8.15 -32.12
CA VAL A 367 -45.97 7.09 -32.26
C VAL A 367 -47.06 7.54 -33.21
N ALA A 368 -47.43 6.66 -34.13
CA ALA A 368 -48.50 6.96 -35.06
C ALA A 368 -49.84 7.09 -34.32
N LYS A 369 -50.61 8.11 -34.65
CA LYS A 369 -51.99 8.26 -34.21
C LYS A 369 -52.77 6.97 -34.53
N ASP A 370 -53.60 6.53 -33.60
CA ASP A 370 -54.44 5.33 -33.72
C ASP A 370 -53.65 4.02 -33.91
N SER A 371 -52.36 3.98 -33.57
CA SER A 371 -51.55 2.77 -33.66
C SER A 371 -51.93 1.70 -32.64
N SER A 372 -51.58 0.46 -32.97
CA SER A 372 -51.45 -0.62 -31.98
C SER A 372 -50.32 -0.30 -30.98
N PRO A 373 -50.27 -0.96 -29.81
CA PRO A 373 -49.21 -0.73 -28.83
C PRO A 373 -47.80 -0.87 -29.44
N VAL A 374 -46.93 0.09 -29.12
CA VAL A 374 -45.52 0.15 -29.55
C VAL A 374 -44.63 -0.12 -28.34
N LEU A 375 -43.60 -0.95 -28.51
CA LEU A 375 -42.59 -1.20 -27.49
C LEU A 375 -41.46 -0.17 -27.58
N ILE A 376 -41.21 0.52 -26.48
CA ILE A 376 -40.16 1.54 -26.29
C ILE A 376 -39.06 0.92 -25.42
N ASP A 377 -37.84 0.93 -25.95
CA ASP A 377 -36.65 0.41 -25.27
C ASP A 377 -35.99 1.51 -24.43
N VAL A 378 -36.60 1.78 -23.27
CA VAL A 378 -36.17 2.88 -22.39
C VAL A 378 -34.82 2.62 -21.71
N LEU A 379 -34.37 1.37 -21.63
CA LEU A 379 -33.08 1.05 -21.02
C LEU A 379 -31.90 1.16 -22.01
N ALA A 380 -32.15 1.46 -23.29
CA ALA A 380 -31.13 1.40 -24.33
C ALA A 380 -30.03 2.47 -24.18
N ASN A 381 -30.34 3.57 -23.51
CA ASN A 381 -29.50 4.74 -23.23
C ASN A 381 -29.28 4.95 -21.72
N ASP A 382 -29.79 4.04 -20.89
CA ASP A 382 -29.61 4.07 -19.44
C ASP A 382 -28.36 3.28 -19.05
N SER A 383 -27.74 3.69 -17.96
CA SER A 383 -26.54 3.03 -17.45
C SER A 383 -26.55 3.00 -15.94
N ASP A 384 -25.80 2.05 -15.40
CA ASP A 384 -25.53 1.94 -13.99
C ASP A 384 -24.03 2.22 -13.76
N PRO A 385 -23.64 3.08 -12.81
CA PRO A 385 -22.23 3.38 -12.57
C PRO A 385 -21.40 2.14 -12.23
N GLU A 386 -22.02 1.13 -11.64
CA GLU A 386 -21.46 -0.17 -11.30
C GLU A 386 -21.57 -1.21 -12.43
N SER A 387 -22.07 -0.80 -13.61
CA SER A 387 -22.28 -1.65 -14.80
C SER A 387 -23.24 -2.82 -14.57
N GLU A 388 -24.23 -2.62 -13.72
CA GLU A 388 -25.22 -3.62 -13.39
C GLU A 388 -26.44 -3.62 -14.30
N SER A 389 -27.15 -4.75 -14.32
CA SER A 389 -28.38 -4.87 -15.10
C SER A 389 -29.52 -4.10 -14.46
N LEU A 390 -30.13 -3.19 -15.21
CA LEU A 390 -31.28 -2.40 -14.77
C LEU A 390 -32.60 -3.12 -15.03
N THR A 391 -33.55 -2.96 -14.12
CA THR A 391 -34.92 -3.50 -14.24
C THR A 391 -35.94 -2.39 -14.10
N ILE A 392 -36.96 -2.36 -14.97
CA ILE A 392 -38.07 -1.41 -14.87
C ILE A 392 -39.06 -1.91 -13.81
N THR A 393 -39.26 -1.15 -12.73
CA THR A 393 -40.11 -1.56 -11.61
C THR A 393 -41.44 -0.80 -11.55
N ALA A 394 -41.48 0.43 -12.06
CA ALA A 394 -42.70 1.23 -12.07
C ALA A 394 -42.79 2.15 -13.29
N LYS A 395 -44.00 2.68 -13.53
CA LYS A 395 -44.28 3.70 -14.54
C LYS A 395 -45.46 4.57 -14.11
N THR A 396 -45.58 5.76 -14.71
CA THR A 396 -46.80 6.57 -14.66
C THR A 396 -47.61 6.41 -15.96
N ASP A 397 -48.87 6.80 -15.93
CA ASP A 397 -49.65 6.96 -17.16
C ASP A 397 -49.26 8.24 -17.90
N GLY A 398 -49.58 8.27 -19.19
CA GLY A 398 -49.44 9.45 -20.04
C GLY A 398 -50.49 10.49 -19.69
N SER A 399 -50.14 11.78 -19.83
CA SER A 399 -51.04 12.90 -19.55
C SER A 399 -52.26 12.97 -20.49
N ASN A 400 -52.23 12.25 -21.62
CA ASN A 400 -53.23 12.34 -22.67
C ASN A 400 -54.03 11.04 -22.91
N GLY A 401 -54.13 10.19 -21.88
CA GLY A 401 -54.99 8.99 -21.90
C GLY A 401 -54.42 7.82 -22.70
N ALA A 402 -53.11 7.81 -22.96
CA ALA A 402 -52.43 6.67 -23.54
C ALA A 402 -52.46 5.44 -22.60
N THR A 403 -52.53 4.24 -23.16
CA THR A 403 -52.39 2.99 -22.41
C THR A 403 -50.92 2.64 -22.31
N ILE A 404 -50.37 2.61 -21.08
CA ILE A 404 -48.95 2.34 -20.83
C ILE A 404 -48.83 1.09 -19.93
N SER A 405 -47.90 0.19 -20.25
CA SER A 405 -47.59 -0.99 -19.43
C SER A 405 -46.12 -1.40 -19.51
N ILE A 406 -45.62 -2.08 -18.48
CA ILE A 406 -44.28 -2.66 -18.48
C ILE A 406 -44.36 -4.03 -19.17
N SER A 407 -43.48 -4.27 -20.14
CA SER A 407 -43.39 -5.51 -20.91
C SER A 407 -41.94 -6.02 -20.91
N GLY A 408 -41.61 -6.83 -19.89
CA GLY A 408 -40.22 -7.20 -19.61
C GLY A 408 -39.37 -5.95 -19.32
N ASN A 409 -38.29 -5.78 -20.09
CA ASN A 409 -37.37 -4.65 -19.97
C ASN A 409 -37.72 -3.46 -20.89
N LYS A 410 -38.97 -3.40 -21.38
CA LYS A 410 -39.46 -2.33 -22.26
C LYS A 410 -40.77 -1.75 -21.74
N ILE A 411 -41.11 -0.55 -22.21
CA ILE A 411 -42.42 0.05 -21.98
C ILE A 411 -43.28 -0.12 -23.23
N SER A 412 -44.48 -0.68 -23.08
CA SER A 412 -45.50 -0.67 -24.12
C SER A 412 -46.33 0.60 -24.00
N TYR A 413 -46.37 1.41 -25.06
CA TYR A 413 -47.17 2.63 -25.17
C TYR A 413 -48.19 2.50 -26.30
N GLN A 414 -49.46 2.78 -26.03
CA GLN A 414 -50.50 2.92 -27.05
C GLN A 414 -51.17 4.29 -26.92
N PRO A 415 -51.17 5.12 -27.97
CA PRO A 415 -51.79 6.44 -27.91
C PRO A 415 -53.31 6.29 -27.76
N ASN A 416 -53.94 7.27 -27.10
CA ASN A 416 -55.39 7.36 -27.08
C ASN A 416 -55.94 7.53 -28.50
N ALA A 417 -57.06 6.88 -28.81
CA ALA A 417 -57.67 6.98 -30.12
C ALA A 417 -58.02 8.45 -30.46
N GLY A 418 -57.62 8.89 -31.65
CA GLY A 418 -57.81 10.24 -32.15
C GLY A 418 -56.85 11.29 -31.58
N TYR A 419 -56.03 10.96 -30.58
CA TYR A 419 -55.11 11.90 -29.96
C TYR A 419 -53.93 12.26 -30.88
N TYR A 420 -53.57 13.52 -30.91
CA TYR A 420 -52.40 14.08 -31.61
C TYR A 420 -51.78 15.14 -30.71
N GLY A 421 -50.45 15.14 -30.61
CA GLY A 421 -49.72 16.09 -29.76
C GLY A 421 -48.58 15.45 -28.99
N ILE A 422 -48.07 16.17 -27.99
CA ILE A 422 -47.01 15.70 -27.10
C ILE A 422 -47.64 15.09 -25.85
N ASP A 423 -47.25 13.87 -25.56
CA ASP A 423 -47.54 13.14 -24.34
C ASP A 423 -46.23 12.87 -23.59
N SER A 424 -46.31 12.65 -22.29
CA SER A 424 -45.15 12.30 -21.48
C SER A 424 -45.54 11.42 -20.31
N PHE A 425 -44.63 10.54 -19.93
CA PHE A 425 -44.74 9.67 -18.76
C PHE A 425 -43.36 9.41 -18.18
N THR A 426 -43.31 8.92 -16.94
CA THR A 426 -42.07 8.50 -16.29
C THR A 426 -42.03 7.00 -16.06
N TYR A 427 -40.82 6.47 -15.93
CA TYR A 427 -40.56 5.09 -15.51
C TYR A 427 -39.54 5.09 -14.38
N THR A 428 -39.59 4.07 -13.55
CA THR A 428 -38.62 3.84 -12.48
C THR A 428 -37.80 2.62 -12.84
N VAL A 429 -36.48 2.75 -12.74
CA VAL A 429 -35.58 1.60 -12.80
C VAL A 429 -34.93 1.38 -11.44
N GLU A 430 -34.62 0.13 -11.18
CA GLU A 430 -33.84 -0.31 -10.03
C GLU A 430 -32.68 -1.18 -10.50
N ASP A 431 -31.53 -0.99 -9.86
CA ASP A 431 -30.42 -1.93 -9.92
C ASP A 431 -30.65 -3.11 -8.93
N PRO A 432 -29.85 -4.18 -8.99
CA PRO A 432 -29.99 -5.33 -8.09
C PRO A 432 -29.69 -5.03 -6.61
N ARG A 433 -29.12 -3.87 -6.30
CA ARG A 433 -28.70 -3.40 -4.97
C ARG A 433 -29.64 -2.34 -4.38
N GLY A 434 -30.75 -2.03 -5.07
CA GLY A 434 -31.80 -1.13 -4.62
C GLY A 434 -31.54 0.35 -4.91
N GLY A 435 -30.48 0.69 -5.65
CA GLY A 435 -30.36 2.03 -6.24
C GLY A 435 -31.48 2.23 -7.26
N SER A 436 -32.09 3.41 -7.24
CA SER A 436 -33.29 3.69 -8.03
C SER A 436 -33.28 5.10 -8.60
N SER A 437 -33.74 5.21 -9.85
CA SER A 437 -33.86 6.46 -10.56
C SER A 437 -35.16 6.51 -11.36
N VAL A 438 -35.63 7.74 -11.65
CA VAL A 438 -36.86 7.99 -12.41
C VAL A 438 -36.50 8.66 -13.73
N GLY A 439 -36.79 7.97 -14.83
CA GLY A 439 -36.58 8.42 -16.19
C GLY A 439 -37.83 9.06 -16.77
N THR A 440 -37.68 9.87 -17.81
CA THR A 440 -38.81 10.53 -18.50
C THR A 440 -38.82 10.14 -19.97
N VAL A 441 -40.00 9.77 -20.47
CA VAL A 441 -40.24 9.51 -21.89
C VAL A 441 -41.15 10.59 -22.44
N ASN A 442 -40.68 11.28 -23.49
CA ASN A 442 -41.50 12.19 -24.30
C ASN A 442 -42.03 11.45 -25.52
N VAL A 443 -43.34 11.32 -25.64
CA VAL A 443 -43.99 10.70 -26.79
C VAL A 443 -44.65 11.77 -27.64
N ARG A 444 -44.32 11.81 -28.93
CA ARG A 444 -45.03 12.65 -29.89
C ARG A 444 -45.99 11.78 -30.68
N VAL A 445 -47.29 11.96 -30.45
CA VAL A 445 -48.33 11.27 -31.20
C VAL A 445 -48.66 12.07 -32.44
N MET A 446 -48.39 11.49 -33.61
CA MET A 446 -48.47 12.18 -34.89
C MET A 446 -49.24 11.39 -35.93
N THR A 447 -49.85 12.05 -36.92
CA THR A 447 -50.23 11.35 -38.16
C THR A 447 -48.99 11.22 -39.03
N PRO A 448 -48.30 10.05 -39.10
CA PRO A 448 -47.14 9.89 -39.97
C PRO A 448 -47.57 10.09 -41.43
N PHE A 449 -46.82 10.90 -42.17
CA PHE A 449 -47.05 11.07 -43.60
C PHE A 449 -46.25 10.00 -44.34
N THR A 450 -46.94 8.94 -44.77
CA THR A 450 -46.29 7.83 -45.47
C THR A 450 -46.17 8.14 -46.96
N TRP A 451 -44.98 7.98 -47.53
CA TRP A 451 -44.79 8.03 -48.97
C TRP A 451 -45.42 6.80 -49.63
N THR A 452 -46.39 7.02 -50.50
CA THR A 452 -47.10 5.98 -51.25
C THR A 452 -46.80 5.98 -52.74
N GLY A 453 -46.35 7.12 -53.28
CA GLY A 453 -46.07 7.26 -54.72
C GLY A 453 -47.30 7.10 -55.62
N LEU A 454 -48.51 7.22 -55.08
CA LEU A 454 -49.76 6.95 -55.81
C LEU A 454 -50.06 7.93 -56.95
N ALA A 455 -49.38 9.09 -57.01
CA ALA A 455 -49.49 9.98 -58.16
C ALA A 455 -48.78 9.42 -59.41
N GLY A 456 -47.96 8.38 -59.26
CA GLY A 456 -47.18 7.77 -60.35
C GLY A 456 -45.96 8.58 -60.77
N ASP A 457 -45.67 9.70 -60.10
CA ASP A 457 -44.45 10.49 -60.25
C ASP A 457 -43.55 10.33 -59.01
N ASN A 458 -42.36 10.92 -59.04
CA ASN A 458 -41.41 10.94 -57.93
C ASN A 458 -41.36 12.30 -57.20
N ASN A 459 -42.31 13.20 -57.45
CA ASN A 459 -42.22 14.57 -56.97
C ASN A 459 -42.61 14.65 -55.48
N TRP A 460 -41.69 15.07 -54.61
CA TRP A 460 -41.96 15.23 -53.17
C TRP A 460 -43.15 16.15 -52.91
N SER A 461 -43.29 17.21 -53.69
CA SER A 461 -44.34 18.23 -53.52
C SER A 461 -45.70 17.83 -54.12
N SER A 462 -45.81 16.66 -54.75
CA SER A 462 -47.11 16.14 -55.23
C SER A 462 -47.93 15.57 -54.07
N ASN A 463 -49.02 16.25 -53.68
CA ASN A 463 -49.90 15.84 -52.57
C ASN A 463 -50.34 14.36 -52.66
N ASN A 464 -50.67 13.89 -53.87
CA ASN A 464 -51.17 12.52 -54.06
C ASN A 464 -50.11 11.43 -53.83
N ASN A 465 -48.84 11.78 -53.61
CA ASN A 465 -47.82 10.82 -53.20
C ASN A 465 -47.78 10.57 -51.69
N TRP A 466 -48.40 11.42 -50.87
CA TRP A 466 -48.36 11.34 -49.42
C TRP A 466 -49.67 10.83 -48.84
N CYS A 467 -49.56 9.99 -47.81
CA CYS A 467 -50.69 9.52 -47.03
C CYS A 467 -50.60 10.01 -45.59
N GLY A 468 -51.38 11.04 -45.26
CA GLY A 468 -51.50 11.55 -43.88
C GLY A 468 -52.79 11.11 -43.18
N THR A 469 -53.75 10.50 -43.89
CA THR A 469 -55.02 10.04 -43.33
C THR A 469 -55.53 8.81 -44.07
N ILE A 470 -55.85 7.74 -43.31
CA ILE A 470 -56.49 6.53 -43.84
C ILE A 470 -57.99 6.64 -43.58
N THR A 471 -58.79 6.65 -44.65
CA THR A 471 -60.25 6.70 -44.57
C THR A 471 -60.82 5.41 -45.13
N SER A 472 -61.57 4.65 -44.32
CA SER A 472 -62.17 3.35 -44.71
C SER A 472 -61.17 2.36 -45.32
N GLY A 473 -59.94 2.33 -44.81
CA GLY A 473 -58.87 1.44 -45.28
C GLY A 473 -58.17 1.90 -46.57
N ALA A 474 -58.54 3.05 -47.14
CA ALA A 474 -57.90 3.64 -48.30
C ALA A 474 -57.14 4.92 -47.93
N CYS A 475 -56.03 5.17 -48.61
CA CYS A 475 -55.30 6.42 -48.47
C CYS A 475 -56.11 7.57 -49.07
N ALA A 476 -56.44 8.57 -48.26
CA ALA A 476 -56.85 9.87 -48.77
C ALA A 476 -55.58 10.70 -48.91
N GLY A 477 -55.11 10.93 -50.15
CA GLY A 477 -53.90 11.71 -50.42
C GLY A 477 -53.83 12.99 -49.57
N GLY A 478 -52.64 13.32 -49.07
CA GLY A 478 -52.40 14.39 -48.09
C GLY A 478 -51.46 15.48 -48.62
N ALA A 479 -51.40 16.62 -47.92
CA ALA A 479 -50.33 17.58 -48.20
C ALA A 479 -48.94 16.93 -47.95
N PRO A 480 -47.87 17.37 -48.64
CA PRO A 480 -46.51 17.00 -48.28
C PRO A 480 -46.22 17.34 -46.82
N PRO A 481 -45.39 16.54 -46.11
CA PRO A 481 -45.05 16.79 -44.71
C PRO A 481 -44.37 18.15 -44.55
N GLY A 482 -44.78 18.90 -43.53
CA GLY A 482 -44.19 20.17 -43.12
C GLY A 482 -43.42 20.08 -41.80
N THR A 483 -43.10 21.23 -41.21
CA THR A 483 -42.15 21.38 -40.08
C THR A 483 -42.55 20.61 -38.82
N GLY A 484 -43.84 20.29 -38.70
CA GLY A 484 -44.38 19.52 -37.60
C GLY A 484 -44.47 18.02 -37.85
N ASP A 485 -44.19 17.54 -39.06
CA ASP A 485 -44.52 16.20 -39.56
C ASP A 485 -43.30 15.30 -39.75
N VAL A 486 -43.48 13.98 -39.57
CA VAL A 486 -42.46 12.98 -39.90
C VAL A 486 -42.80 12.33 -41.24
N ALA A 487 -41.85 12.38 -42.18
CA ALA A 487 -41.94 11.73 -43.48
C ALA A 487 -41.51 10.27 -43.36
N VAL A 488 -42.42 9.33 -43.61
CA VAL A 488 -42.17 7.89 -43.46
C VAL A 488 -42.07 7.21 -44.83
N PHE A 489 -41.02 6.42 -45.01
CA PHE A 489 -40.76 5.62 -46.20
C PHE A 489 -40.69 4.15 -45.79
N ASN A 490 -41.61 3.32 -46.30
CA ASN A 490 -41.68 1.90 -45.99
C ASN A 490 -42.15 1.12 -47.24
N SER A 491 -42.52 -0.16 -47.07
CA SER A 491 -42.97 -1.03 -48.16
C SER A 491 -44.35 -0.69 -48.75
N ALA A 492 -45.05 0.33 -48.23
CA ALA A 492 -46.38 0.72 -48.72
C ALA A 492 -46.35 1.51 -50.05
N CYS A 493 -45.17 1.90 -50.54
CA CYS A 493 -45.02 2.64 -51.77
C CYS A 493 -45.31 1.79 -53.01
N THR A 494 -46.02 2.37 -53.97
CA THR A 494 -46.25 1.82 -55.31
C THR A 494 -45.22 2.34 -56.32
N ASN A 495 -44.89 3.63 -56.22
CA ASN A 495 -43.66 4.21 -56.75
C ASN A 495 -42.77 4.64 -55.58
N CYS A 496 -41.70 3.90 -55.32
CA CYS A 496 -40.88 4.12 -54.15
C CYS A 496 -39.84 5.23 -54.32
N ASN A 497 -39.67 5.81 -55.51
CA ASN A 497 -38.70 6.87 -55.73
C ASN A 497 -39.30 8.24 -55.42
N ALA A 498 -38.57 9.05 -54.66
CA ALA A 498 -38.92 10.42 -54.31
C ALA A 498 -37.78 11.38 -54.70
N THR A 499 -38.14 12.58 -55.14
CA THR A 499 -37.23 13.65 -55.54
C THR A 499 -37.70 14.91 -54.83
N ILE A 500 -36.84 15.43 -53.96
CA ILE A 500 -37.05 16.67 -53.21
C ILE A 500 -36.72 17.82 -54.16
N ASN A 501 -37.76 18.31 -54.83
CA ASN A 501 -37.68 19.31 -55.89
C ASN A 501 -37.87 20.76 -55.40
N SER A 502 -38.13 20.95 -54.11
CA SER A 502 -38.20 22.25 -53.43
C SER A 502 -37.70 22.08 -52.00
N SER A 503 -37.15 23.14 -51.39
CA SER A 503 -36.65 23.05 -50.01
C SER A 503 -37.73 22.57 -49.06
N ILE A 504 -37.36 21.62 -48.21
CA ILE A 504 -38.26 21.04 -47.21
C ILE A 504 -37.77 21.35 -45.81
N ASP A 505 -38.73 21.49 -44.91
CA ASP A 505 -38.51 21.56 -43.47
C ASP A 505 -39.54 20.63 -42.85
N VAL A 506 -39.05 19.50 -42.31
CA VAL A 506 -39.86 18.42 -41.72
C VAL A 506 -39.39 18.17 -40.30
N ALA A 507 -40.26 17.65 -39.42
CA ALA A 507 -39.83 17.32 -38.06
C ALA A 507 -38.85 16.14 -38.03
N GLY A 508 -39.03 15.15 -38.92
CA GLY A 508 -38.25 13.91 -38.99
C GLY A 508 -38.37 13.23 -40.36
N ILE A 509 -37.42 12.35 -40.68
CA ILE A 509 -37.50 11.46 -41.85
C ILE A 509 -37.17 10.05 -41.38
N GLU A 510 -38.02 9.09 -41.70
CA GLU A 510 -37.89 7.70 -41.26
C GLU A 510 -37.96 6.74 -42.46
N MET A 511 -36.84 6.11 -42.79
CA MET A 511 -36.75 5.09 -43.84
C MET A 511 -36.71 3.71 -43.19
N GLN A 512 -37.87 3.07 -43.13
CA GLN A 512 -38.10 1.81 -42.41
C GLN A 512 -37.69 0.58 -43.23
N ALA A 513 -37.58 -0.56 -42.55
CA ALA A 513 -37.30 -1.84 -43.17
C ALA A 513 -38.28 -2.16 -44.32
N GLY A 514 -37.75 -2.64 -45.44
CA GLY A 514 -38.53 -2.98 -46.62
C GLY A 514 -38.78 -1.83 -47.59
N TYR A 515 -38.37 -0.60 -47.28
CA TYR A 515 -38.28 0.46 -48.29
C TYR A 515 -37.10 0.19 -49.24
N THR A 516 -37.36 0.14 -50.55
CA THR A 516 -36.34 -0.20 -51.58
C THR A 516 -36.10 0.94 -52.57
N GLY A 517 -36.74 2.08 -52.40
CA GLY A 517 -36.62 3.23 -53.30
C GLY A 517 -35.47 4.16 -52.95
N SER A 518 -35.37 5.23 -53.73
CA SER A 518 -34.41 6.31 -53.50
C SER A 518 -35.11 7.64 -53.23
N ILE A 519 -34.62 8.37 -52.24
CA ILE A 519 -34.92 9.78 -52.01
C ILE A 519 -33.75 10.59 -52.57
N VAL A 520 -34.01 11.48 -53.52
CA VAL A 520 -32.97 12.29 -54.18
C VAL A 520 -33.18 13.76 -53.90
N GLN A 521 -32.17 14.41 -53.31
CA GLN A 521 -32.14 15.86 -53.11
C GLN A 521 -31.90 16.55 -54.46
N GLY A 522 -32.79 17.46 -54.84
CA GLY A 522 -32.59 18.31 -56.02
C GLY A 522 -31.40 19.25 -55.85
N SER A 523 -30.77 19.64 -56.97
CA SER A 523 -29.67 20.62 -56.96
C SER A 523 -30.12 21.96 -56.38
N GLY A 524 -29.36 22.50 -55.42
CA GLY A 524 -29.68 23.77 -54.75
C GLY A 524 -30.88 23.72 -53.79
N VAL A 525 -31.44 22.54 -53.54
CA VAL A 525 -32.58 22.34 -52.65
C VAL A 525 -32.08 21.97 -51.27
N THR A 526 -32.43 22.74 -50.24
CA THR A 526 -32.02 22.45 -48.85
C THR A 526 -32.95 21.44 -48.19
N ILE A 527 -32.39 20.59 -47.32
CA ILE A 527 -33.18 19.70 -46.46
C ILE A 527 -32.94 20.12 -45.01
N SER A 528 -34.02 20.48 -44.34
CA SER A 528 -34.05 20.71 -42.90
C SER A 528 -34.86 19.60 -42.22
N VAL A 529 -34.26 18.94 -41.23
CA VAL A 529 -34.95 17.99 -40.35
C VAL A 529 -34.88 18.53 -38.93
N GLY A 530 -36.06 18.77 -38.37
CA GLY A 530 -36.35 19.43 -37.10
C GLY A 530 -35.99 18.59 -35.87
N THR A 531 -36.84 18.64 -34.85
CA THR A 531 -36.53 18.09 -33.52
C THR A 531 -36.48 16.57 -33.45
N GLN A 532 -36.96 15.87 -34.48
CA GLN A 532 -36.87 14.42 -34.59
C GLN A 532 -35.67 14.03 -35.45
N ASP A 533 -35.40 12.73 -35.48
CA ASP A 533 -34.23 12.19 -36.14
C ASP A 533 -34.43 11.99 -37.65
N LEU A 534 -33.33 12.00 -38.39
CA LEU A 534 -33.22 11.39 -39.72
C LEU A 534 -32.75 9.95 -39.52
N ASN A 535 -33.63 8.98 -39.75
CA ASN A 535 -33.37 7.55 -39.59
C ASN A 535 -33.31 6.86 -40.95
N ILE A 536 -32.14 6.36 -41.33
CA ILE A 536 -31.94 5.53 -42.52
C ILE A 536 -31.78 4.07 -42.10
N GLY A 537 -32.87 3.29 -42.16
CA GLY A 537 -32.86 1.86 -41.91
C GLY A 537 -32.85 1.00 -43.20
N SER A 538 -33.29 1.54 -44.32
CA SER A 538 -33.35 0.86 -45.63
C SER A 538 -33.40 1.86 -46.79
N GLY A 539 -33.25 1.38 -48.03
CA GLY A 539 -33.31 2.21 -49.24
C GLY A 539 -32.12 3.14 -49.41
N THR A 540 -32.27 4.18 -50.23
CA THR A 540 -31.18 5.11 -50.55
C THR A 540 -31.58 6.57 -50.35
N LEU A 541 -30.75 7.36 -49.66
CA LEU A 541 -30.84 8.83 -49.63
C LEU A 541 -29.64 9.43 -50.36
N VAL A 542 -29.90 10.12 -51.47
CA VAL A 542 -28.90 10.79 -52.29
C VAL A 542 -28.99 12.29 -52.04
N GLY A 543 -28.01 12.84 -51.31
CA GLY A 543 -27.77 14.26 -51.17
C GLY A 543 -27.20 14.90 -52.44
N SER A 544 -27.07 16.22 -52.39
CA SER A 544 -26.59 17.07 -53.48
C SER A 544 -25.38 17.90 -53.03
N ASN A 545 -25.16 19.06 -53.65
CA ASN A 545 -24.20 20.07 -53.19
C ASN A 545 -24.81 21.09 -52.20
N ALA A 546 -26.12 21.04 -51.97
CA ALA A 546 -26.80 21.94 -51.06
C ALA A 546 -26.77 21.41 -49.62
N ASP A 547 -26.73 22.33 -48.66
CA ASP A 547 -26.60 22.00 -47.25
C ASP A 547 -27.78 21.18 -46.73
N PHE A 548 -27.43 20.31 -45.78
CA PHE A 548 -28.33 19.51 -44.98
C PHE A 548 -28.29 20.04 -43.55
N THR A 549 -29.44 20.32 -42.94
CA THR A 549 -29.51 20.82 -41.55
C THR A 549 -30.33 19.87 -40.70
N LEU A 550 -29.73 19.34 -39.64
CA LEU A 550 -30.32 18.35 -38.74
C LEU A 550 -30.29 18.87 -37.30
N THR A 551 -31.45 19.24 -36.75
CA THR A 551 -31.53 19.60 -35.32
C THR A 551 -31.71 18.39 -34.41
N GLY A 552 -32.30 17.30 -34.91
CA GLY A 552 -32.28 15.97 -34.30
C GLY A 552 -31.04 15.16 -34.65
N SER A 553 -31.05 13.87 -34.33
CA SER A 553 -29.96 12.94 -34.60
C SER A 553 -29.98 12.49 -36.06
N PHE A 554 -28.81 12.20 -36.62
CA PHE A 554 -28.67 11.49 -37.88
C PHE A 554 -28.28 10.05 -37.61
N ASN A 555 -29.22 9.11 -37.79
CA ASN A 555 -29.00 7.70 -37.54
C ASN A 555 -29.00 6.91 -38.85
N ILE A 556 -27.96 6.12 -39.07
CA ILE A 556 -27.83 5.19 -40.20
C ILE A 556 -27.67 3.78 -39.61
N SER A 557 -28.69 2.96 -39.78
CA SER A 557 -28.76 1.58 -39.29
C SER A 557 -28.91 0.54 -40.40
N GLY A 558 -28.99 0.99 -41.65
CA GLY A 558 -29.00 0.19 -42.86
C GLY A 558 -29.05 1.09 -44.09
N GLY A 559 -29.46 0.53 -45.24
CA GLY A 559 -29.60 1.29 -46.49
C GLY A 559 -28.30 1.94 -46.97
N SER A 560 -28.43 3.04 -47.73
CA SER A 560 -27.30 3.80 -48.23
C SER A 560 -27.52 5.31 -48.19
N PHE A 561 -26.49 6.07 -47.79
CA PHE A 561 -26.46 7.52 -47.86
C PHE A 561 -25.30 7.99 -48.74
N SER A 562 -25.53 8.96 -49.62
CA SER A 562 -24.44 9.58 -50.39
C SER A 562 -24.61 11.10 -50.47
N ALA A 563 -23.56 11.87 -50.22
CA ALA A 563 -23.56 13.32 -50.40
C ALA A 563 -22.26 13.76 -51.10
N PRO A 564 -22.30 14.32 -52.32
CA PRO A 564 -21.09 14.57 -53.09
C PRO A 564 -20.25 15.75 -52.59
N SER A 565 -20.87 16.84 -52.11
CA SER A 565 -20.12 18.06 -51.71
C SER A 565 -20.94 19.03 -50.85
N ALA A 566 -21.79 18.53 -49.95
CA ALA A 566 -22.64 19.37 -49.10
C ALA A 566 -21.97 19.68 -47.74
N THR A 567 -22.47 20.68 -47.02
CA THR A 567 -22.27 20.73 -45.56
C THR A 567 -23.44 20.02 -44.89
N ILE A 568 -23.15 18.97 -44.13
CA ILE A 568 -24.14 18.26 -43.31
C ILE A 568 -24.00 18.79 -41.89
N ASN A 569 -24.88 19.72 -41.55
CA ASN A 569 -24.91 20.42 -40.27
C ASN A 569 -25.69 19.56 -39.26
N ILE A 570 -24.98 18.99 -38.29
CA ILE A 570 -25.50 18.20 -37.19
C ILE A 570 -25.54 19.04 -35.94
N TYR A 571 -26.75 19.21 -35.39
CA TYR A 571 -26.90 19.72 -34.04
C TYR A 571 -26.60 18.58 -33.07
N LYS A 572 -27.44 17.53 -33.00
CA LYS A 572 -27.37 16.49 -31.95
C LYS A 572 -26.31 15.40 -32.20
N ASN A 573 -26.72 14.20 -32.61
CA ASN A 573 -25.85 13.03 -32.76
C ASN A 573 -25.68 12.63 -34.22
N PHE A 574 -24.55 12.03 -34.56
CA PHE A 574 -24.37 11.24 -35.77
C PHE A 574 -24.08 9.80 -35.37
N ILE A 575 -25.04 8.91 -35.64
CA ILE A 575 -24.97 7.51 -35.23
C ILE A 575 -24.95 6.60 -36.47
N TYR A 576 -23.82 5.93 -36.72
CA TYR A 576 -23.71 4.89 -37.73
C TYR A 576 -23.58 3.52 -37.05
N SER A 577 -24.42 2.57 -37.47
CA SER A 577 -24.40 1.19 -37.00
C SER A 577 -24.28 0.16 -38.13
N SER A 578 -24.88 0.41 -39.30
CA SER A 578 -24.68 -0.41 -40.51
C SER A 578 -25.13 0.33 -41.77
N GLY A 579 -24.91 -0.25 -42.95
CA GLY A 579 -25.26 0.34 -44.26
C GLY A 579 -24.06 0.91 -45.01
N SER A 580 -24.31 1.55 -46.15
CA SER A 580 -23.27 2.15 -47.00
C SER A 580 -23.31 3.67 -46.94
N VAL A 581 -22.17 4.31 -46.72
CA VAL A 581 -22.09 5.78 -46.68
C VAL A 581 -20.98 6.27 -47.60
N ASP A 582 -21.30 7.25 -48.45
CA ASP A 582 -20.34 7.97 -49.27
C ASP A 582 -20.50 9.48 -49.07
N MET A 583 -19.56 10.08 -48.34
CA MET A 583 -19.59 11.51 -48.03
C MET A 583 -18.92 12.36 -49.13
N GLY A 584 -18.38 11.78 -50.20
CA GLY A 584 -17.72 12.53 -51.27
C GLY A 584 -16.69 13.54 -50.73
N MET A 585 -16.84 14.81 -51.11
CA MET A 585 -16.08 15.95 -50.59
C MET A 585 -16.86 16.77 -49.55
N SER A 586 -17.88 16.18 -48.94
CA SER A 586 -18.77 16.85 -47.99
C SER A 586 -18.09 17.13 -46.66
N THR A 587 -18.59 18.16 -45.98
CA THR A 587 -18.21 18.49 -44.61
C THR A 587 -19.27 17.97 -43.65
N LEU A 588 -18.89 17.08 -42.74
CA LEU A 588 -19.71 16.78 -41.57
C LEU A 588 -19.43 17.83 -40.50
N ARG A 589 -20.39 18.71 -40.23
CA ARG A 589 -20.23 19.80 -39.28
C ARG A 589 -21.09 19.57 -38.04
N PHE A 590 -20.47 19.49 -36.87
CA PHE A 590 -21.18 19.57 -35.60
C PHE A 590 -21.24 21.02 -35.13
N TYR A 591 -22.43 21.57 -34.92
CA TYR A 591 -22.60 22.98 -34.54
C TYR A 591 -23.63 23.21 -33.44
N GLY A 592 -23.58 24.40 -32.82
CA GLY A 592 -24.55 24.84 -31.80
C GLY A 592 -24.35 24.26 -30.39
N LYS A 593 -25.39 24.32 -29.53
CA LYS A 593 -25.38 23.90 -28.11
C LYS A 593 -26.26 22.67 -27.77
N PRO A 594 -26.16 21.52 -28.44
CA PRO A 594 -26.90 20.34 -28.02
C PRO A 594 -26.31 19.81 -26.72
N GLN A 595 -27.11 19.15 -25.89
CA GLN A 595 -26.58 18.36 -24.77
C GLN A 595 -25.91 17.09 -25.29
N GLY A 596 -24.59 16.96 -25.14
CA GLY A 596 -23.78 15.79 -25.49
C GLY A 596 -23.97 15.32 -26.94
N SER A 597 -23.07 15.71 -27.85
CA SER A 597 -23.07 15.12 -29.20
C SER A 597 -22.28 13.83 -29.22
N ILE A 598 -22.81 12.80 -29.87
CA ILE A 598 -22.09 11.55 -30.14
C ILE A 598 -21.76 11.46 -31.64
N LEU A 599 -20.51 11.10 -31.95
CA LEU A 599 -20.07 10.70 -33.28
C LEU A 599 -19.64 9.23 -33.25
N THR A 600 -20.41 8.39 -33.94
CA THR A 600 -20.04 7.00 -34.20
C THR A 600 -19.91 6.80 -35.71
N THR A 601 -18.74 6.33 -36.16
CA THR A 601 -18.56 5.83 -37.55
C THR A 601 -18.03 4.41 -37.57
N ALA A 602 -17.51 3.91 -36.44
CA ALA A 602 -16.87 2.60 -36.32
C ALA A 602 -15.81 2.32 -37.41
N ASN A 603 -15.08 3.34 -37.87
CA ASN A 603 -14.14 3.25 -38.99
C ASN A 603 -14.73 2.72 -40.31
N ALA A 604 -16.05 2.73 -40.47
CA ALA A 604 -16.71 2.12 -41.61
C ALA A 604 -16.51 2.88 -42.93
N PHE A 605 -16.27 4.19 -42.86
CA PHE A 605 -16.05 5.05 -44.03
C PHE A 605 -15.22 6.30 -43.67
N PRO A 606 -14.47 6.85 -44.64
CA PRO A 606 -13.73 8.10 -44.45
C PRO A 606 -14.67 9.30 -44.49
N LEU A 607 -14.47 10.26 -43.58
CA LEU A 607 -14.99 11.61 -43.71
C LEU A 607 -14.00 12.45 -44.52
N TYR A 608 -14.48 13.29 -45.43
CA TYR A 608 -13.60 14.20 -46.15
C TYR A 608 -13.19 15.37 -45.25
N ASN A 609 -14.15 16.15 -44.79
CA ASN A 609 -13.95 17.15 -43.74
C ASN A 609 -14.80 16.82 -42.51
N LEU A 610 -14.20 16.99 -41.33
CA LEU A 610 -14.89 17.00 -40.04
C LEU A 610 -14.69 18.38 -39.41
N ASP A 611 -15.78 19.11 -39.19
CA ASP A 611 -15.77 20.42 -38.57
C ASP A 611 -16.56 20.39 -37.25
N VAL A 612 -15.90 20.67 -36.15
CA VAL A 612 -16.50 20.70 -34.81
C VAL A 612 -16.52 22.15 -34.34
N ASP A 613 -17.62 22.86 -34.59
CA ASP A 613 -17.77 24.29 -34.31
C ASP A 613 -18.93 24.56 -33.33
N LYS A 614 -18.64 24.50 -32.03
CA LYS A 614 -19.68 24.57 -30.97
C LYS A 614 -19.93 25.98 -30.40
N GLY A 615 -19.31 27.03 -30.96
CA GLY A 615 -19.51 28.43 -30.56
C GLY A 615 -19.02 28.79 -29.13
N PHE A 616 -19.22 30.05 -28.72
CA PHE A 616 -18.60 30.71 -27.55
C PHE A 616 -19.29 30.54 -26.19
N ASP A 617 -20.46 29.92 -26.12
CA ASP A 617 -21.32 30.07 -24.95
C ASP A 617 -21.54 28.79 -24.13
N GLY A 618 -20.47 28.00 -23.90
CA GLY A 618 -20.41 26.97 -22.85
C GLY A 618 -21.35 25.75 -23.01
N GLY A 619 -21.50 25.22 -24.22
CA GLY A 619 -22.25 23.97 -24.46
C GLY A 619 -21.44 22.70 -24.10
N PRO A 620 -22.08 21.54 -23.96
CA PRO A 620 -21.38 20.27 -23.74
C PRO A 620 -20.67 19.78 -25.00
N GLY A 621 -19.83 18.76 -24.80
CA GLY A 621 -18.81 18.31 -25.72
C GLY A 621 -19.27 17.48 -26.91
N LEU A 622 -18.27 16.96 -27.64
CA LEU A 622 -18.42 15.89 -28.63
C LEU A 622 -17.73 14.64 -28.12
N ASP A 623 -18.49 13.57 -27.92
CA ASP A 623 -18.00 12.24 -27.61
C ASP A 623 -17.85 11.42 -28.91
N VAL A 624 -16.64 10.95 -29.17
CA VAL A 624 -16.33 10.09 -30.31
C VAL A 624 -16.24 8.66 -29.79
N THR A 625 -16.95 7.73 -30.42
CA THR A 625 -16.84 6.30 -30.07
C THR A 625 -16.12 5.54 -31.19
N GLY A 626 -15.11 4.77 -30.83
CA GLY A 626 -14.28 4.05 -31.79
C GLY A 626 -13.32 4.97 -32.55
N THR A 627 -13.04 4.65 -33.81
CA THR A 627 -12.11 5.43 -34.63
C THR A 627 -12.86 6.10 -35.77
N VAL A 628 -12.49 7.35 -36.06
CA VAL A 628 -13.01 8.14 -37.18
C VAL A 628 -11.84 8.53 -38.06
N TYR A 629 -11.94 8.22 -39.35
CA TYR A 629 -10.93 8.61 -40.33
C TYR A 629 -11.35 9.91 -41.05
N VAL A 630 -10.44 10.89 -41.12
CA VAL A 630 -10.64 12.18 -41.78
C VAL A 630 -9.59 12.38 -42.86
N SER A 631 -10.00 12.45 -44.13
CA SER A 631 -9.08 12.41 -45.27
C SER A 631 -8.53 13.76 -45.71
N ASN A 632 -9.20 14.88 -45.41
CA ASN A 632 -8.81 16.21 -45.89
C ASN A 632 -8.65 17.27 -44.80
N THR A 633 -9.66 17.53 -43.98
CA THR A 633 -9.51 18.56 -42.92
C THR A 633 -10.28 18.18 -41.66
N LEU A 634 -9.58 18.20 -40.53
CA LEU A 634 -10.16 18.23 -39.19
C LEU A 634 -10.07 19.66 -38.66
N SER A 635 -11.22 20.29 -38.44
CA SER A 635 -11.33 21.59 -37.78
C SER A 635 -12.04 21.40 -36.46
N VAL A 636 -11.42 21.88 -35.38
CA VAL A 636 -11.97 21.84 -34.03
C VAL A 636 -11.94 23.25 -33.46
N ASN A 637 -13.11 23.81 -33.20
CA ASN A 637 -13.29 25.14 -32.65
C ASN A 637 -14.30 25.10 -31.49
N PHE A 638 -13.78 25.12 -30.26
CA PHE A 638 -14.62 25.25 -29.06
C PHE A 638 -14.50 26.67 -28.52
N GLY A 639 -15.58 27.42 -28.41
CA GLY A 639 -15.48 28.80 -27.96
C GLY A 639 -15.36 28.97 -26.43
N TYR A 640 -15.33 27.89 -25.63
CA TYR A 640 -15.12 27.95 -24.17
C TYR A 640 -14.36 26.73 -23.64
N SER A 641 -13.56 26.89 -22.57
CA SER A 641 -12.65 25.87 -22.00
C SER A 641 -13.30 24.62 -21.37
N ALA A 642 -14.64 24.53 -21.37
CA ALA A 642 -15.41 23.52 -20.64
C ALA A 642 -16.18 22.50 -21.51
N SER A 643 -16.16 22.64 -22.85
CA SER A 643 -16.80 21.71 -23.81
C SER A 643 -15.86 20.55 -24.18
N PRO A 644 -15.98 19.35 -23.61
CA PRO A 644 -14.96 18.31 -23.83
C PRO A 644 -14.98 17.73 -25.26
N PHE A 645 -13.83 17.32 -25.78
CA PHE A 645 -13.72 16.50 -26.99
C PHE A 645 -13.19 15.14 -26.57
N ASN A 646 -14.01 14.10 -26.58
CA ASN A 646 -13.77 12.93 -25.73
C ASN A 646 -13.87 11.61 -26.48
N GLY A 647 -13.33 10.57 -25.85
CA GLY A 647 -13.54 9.18 -26.23
C GLY A 647 -12.43 8.65 -27.12
N GLY A 648 -12.79 8.30 -28.35
CA GLY A 648 -12.02 7.46 -29.26
C GLY A 648 -10.82 8.13 -29.94
N VAL A 649 -10.60 7.72 -31.19
CA VAL A 649 -9.42 8.14 -32.00
C VAL A 649 -9.87 8.84 -33.27
N ILE A 650 -9.30 10.00 -33.57
CA ILE A 650 -9.39 10.61 -34.90
C ILE A 650 -8.10 10.30 -35.66
N GLU A 651 -8.21 9.51 -36.74
CA GLU A 651 -7.13 9.30 -37.70
C GLU A 651 -7.22 10.36 -38.80
N ALA A 652 -6.35 11.37 -38.73
CA ALA A 652 -6.34 12.47 -39.69
C ALA A 652 -5.24 12.26 -40.73
N ALA A 653 -5.65 12.11 -42.00
CA ALA A 653 -4.75 12.04 -43.15
C ALA A 653 -4.55 13.38 -43.88
N GLY A 654 -5.36 14.38 -43.53
CA GLY A 654 -5.23 15.76 -44.01
C GLY A 654 -4.88 16.74 -42.89
N ASP A 655 -5.15 18.02 -43.11
CA ASP A 655 -4.80 19.10 -42.20
C ASP A 655 -5.64 19.08 -40.90
N VAL A 656 -5.03 19.47 -39.79
CA VAL A 656 -5.64 19.51 -38.48
C VAL A 656 -5.51 20.92 -37.89
N TYR A 657 -6.65 21.55 -37.63
CA TYR A 657 -6.74 22.87 -37.02
C TYR A 657 -7.46 22.78 -35.68
N ILE A 658 -6.74 23.04 -34.59
CA ILE A 658 -7.27 23.03 -33.23
C ILE A 658 -7.29 24.45 -32.68
N ASN A 659 -8.49 25.04 -32.61
CA ASN A 659 -8.75 26.35 -32.06
C ASN A 659 -9.47 26.21 -30.70
N ASN A 660 -8.85 26.71 -29.62
CA ASN A 660 -9.44 26.79 -28.29
C ASN A 660 -9.89 25.43 -27.69
N ALA A 661 -9.20 24.31 -27.97
CA ALA A 661 -9.59 23.00 -27.43
C ALA A 661 -9.57 22.93 -25.89
N THR A 662 -10.52 22.22 -25.31
CA THR A 662 -10.82 22.36 -23.88
C THR A 662 -9.87 21.57 -23.00
N VAL A 663 -9.75 21.98 -21.74
CA VAL A 663 -8.75 21.41 -20.82
C VAL A 663 -9.07 19.97 -20.35
N ASN A 664 -10.31 19.53 -20.54
CA ASN A 664 -10.85 18.27 -20.01
C ASN A 664 -11.28 17.28 -21.12
N THR A 665 -10.49 17.19 -22.18
CA THR A 665 -10.63 16.23 -23.29
C THR A 665 -10.04 14.84 -22.96
N SER A 666 -10.54 13.77 -23.57
CA SER A 666 -9.92 12.42 -23.54
C SER A 666 -9.59 11.85 -24.93
N ILE A 667 -9.82 12.61 -26.00
CA ILE A 667 -9.63 12.17 -27.39
C ILE A 667 -8.15 11.97 -27.75
N LYS A 668 -7.88 10.98 -28.60
CA LYS A 668 -6.59 10.82 -29.28
C LYS A 668 -6.67 11.34 -30.71
N ILE A 669 -5.74 12.21 -31.09
CA ILE A 669 -5.52 12.59 -32.50
C ILE A 669 -4.30 11.83 -33.00
N LYS A 670 -4.50 11.04 -34.06
CA LYS A 670 -3.45 10.26 -34.71
C LYS A 670 -3.27 10.77 -36.14
N LEU A 671 -2.10 11.35 -36.42
CA LEU A 671 -1.74 11.85 -37.75
C LEU A 671 -1.25 10.68 -38.61
N VAL A 672 -1.94 10.42 -39.71
CA VAL A 672 -1.71 9.30 -40.63
C VAL A 672 -1.62 9.80 -42.08
N GLY A 673 -1.56 8.89 -43.05
CA GLY A 673 -1.57 9.24 -44.47
C GLY A 673 -0.17 9.34 -45.08
N ASN A 674 -0.08 9.90 -46.28
CA ASN A 674 1.15 9.98 -47.06
C ASN A 674 1.38 11.35 -47.75
N SER A 675 0.48 12.30 -47.51
CA SER A 675 0.54 13.66 -48.03
C SER A 675 1.18 14.59 -47.01
N ASN A 676 1.55 15.81 -47.44
CA ASN A 676 1.90 16.85 -46.48
C ASN A 676 0.67 17.24 -45.67
N GLN A 677 0.87 17.52 -44.39
CA GLN A 677 -0.18 17.92 -43.46
C GLN A 677 0.30 19.10 -42.62
N ILE A 678 -0.63 19.96 -42.23
CA ILE A 678 -0.43 20.97 -41.20
C ILE A 678 -1.14 20.49 -39.94
N TYR A 679 -0.44 20.48 -38.81
CA TYR A 679 -1.05 20.44 -37.48
C TYR A 679 -0.86 21.79 -36.83
N SER A 680 -1.95 22.55 -36.70
CA SER A 680 -1.96 23.88 -36.11
C SER A 680 -2.80 23.92 -34.85
N GLN A 681 -2.26 24.51 -33.80
CA GLN A 681 -3.00 24.75 -32.55
C GLN A 681 -2.89 26.21 -32.11
N VAL A 682 -4.05 26.83 -31.93
CA VAL A 682 -4.20 28.23 -31.53
C VAL A 682 -5.17 28.31 -30.34
N GLY A 683 -4.90 29.19 -29.37
CA GLY A 683 -5.88 29.50 -28.32
C GLY A 683 -5.77 28.70 -27.01
N GLY A 684 -4.56 28.31 -26.58
CA GLY A 684 -4.31 27.82 -25.21
C GLY A 684 -5.01 26.51 -24.84
N GLY A 685 -5.65 25.83 -25.77
CA GLY A 685 -6.36 24.59 -25.51
C GLY A 685 -5.46 23.39 -25.28
N LEU A 686 -5.96 22.29 -24.69
CA LEU A 686 -5.24 21.02 -24.54
C LEU A 686 -5.90 19.93 -25.39
N ILE A 687 -5.10 19.05 -26.01
CA ILE A 687 -5.56 17.74 -26.49
C ILE A 687 -5.06 16.63 -25.56
N ALA A 688 -5.79 15.52 -25.47
CA ALA A 688 -5.43 14.46 -24.52
C ALA A 688 -4.19 13.69 -24.98
N ASP A 689 -4.27 13.05 -26.15
CA ASP A 689 -3.15 12.30 -26.74
C ASP A 689 -2.89 12.73 -28.19
N LEU A 690 -1.62 12.76 -28.57
CA LEU A 690 -1.17 13.01 -29.94
C LEU A 690 -0.26 11.88 -30.41
N GLU A 691 -0.56 11.29 -31.56
CA GLU A 691 0.29 10.28 -32.18
C GLU A 691 0.71 10.70 -33.59
N PHE A 692 2.01 10.59 -33.87
CA PHE A 692 2.60 10.73 -35.20
C PHE A 692 2.78 9.35 -35.82
N ALA A 693 1.98 9.02 -36.84
CA ALA A 693 1.99 7.72 -37.51
C ALA A 693 1.84 7.86 -39.03
N SER A 694 2.35 8.96 -39.60
CA SER A 694 2.30 9.17 -41.04
C SER A 694 3.26 8.21 -41.77
N THR A 695 2.83 7.75 -42.94
CA THR A 695 3.55 6.82 -43.82
C THR A 695 4.30 7.53 -44.95
N GLY A 696 4.11 8.85 -45.10
CA GLY A 696 4.75 9.67 -46.13
C GLY A 696 4.37 11.15 -46.01
N GLY A 697 5.04 12.01 -46.78
CA GLY A 697 4.87 13.46 -46.64
C GLY A 697 5.48 14.01 -45.35
N THR A 698 5.33 15.32 -45.16
CA THR A 698 5.80 16.04 -43.97
C THR A 698 4.61 16.59 -43.18
N ILE A 699 4.62 16.36 -41.87
CA ILE A 699 3.72 17.03 -40.93
C ILE A 699 4.42 18.30 -40.45
N THR A 700 3.87 19.46 -40.78
CA THR A 700 4.37 20.76 -40.29
C THR A 700 3.57 21.18 -39.06
N LEU A 701 4.26 21.47 -37.97
CA LEU A 701 3.66 21.94 -36.72
C LEU A 701 3.64 23.48 -36.68
N GLU A 702 2.48 24.05 -36.34
CA GLU A 702 2.28 25.49 -36.25
C GLU A 702 1.57 25.90 -34.95
N GLY A 703 2.00 27.03 -34.37
CA GLY A 703 1.38 27.58 -33.16
C GLY A 703 1.87 26.95 -31.86
N TYR A 704 0.99 26.90 -30.85
CA TYR A 704 1.31 26.45 -29.50
C TYR A 704 0.64 25.10 -29.26
N ILE A 705 1.36 24.02 -29.58
CA ILE A 705 0.85 22.65 -29.53
C ILE A 705 0.85 22.19 -28.08
N ARG A 706 -0.32 21.93 -27.47
CA ARG A 706 -0.39 21.50 -26.07
C ARG A 706 -1.06 20.15 -25.92
N VAL A 707 -0.33 19.20 -25.33
CA VAL A 707 -0.78 17.84 -25.07
C VAL A 707 -0.71 17.56 -23.56
N LYS A 708 -1.74 16.89 -23.01
CA LYS A 708 -1.86 16.72 -21.55
C LYS A 708 -1.61 15.31 -21.01
N ARG A 709 -1.56 14.28 -21.86
CA ARG A 709 -1.28 12.89 -21.46
C ARG A 709 -0.14 12.27 -22.27
N GLU A 710 -0.44 11.71 -23.45
CA GLU A 710 0.53 10.94 -24.22
C GLU A 710 0.94 11.63 -25.52
N VAL A 711 2.24 11.61 -25.80
CA VAL A 711 2.78 11.95 -27.12
C VAL A 711 3.56 10.76 -27.61
N LEU A 712 3.14 10.19 -28.75
CA LEU A 712 3.74 8.99 -29.31
C LEU A 712 4.21 9.23 -30.74
N TYR A 713 5.50 9.02 -30.98
CA TYR A 713 6.07 8.89 -32.32
C TYR A 713 6.12 7.42 -32.73
N THR A 714 5.37 7.09 -33.77
CA THR A 714 5.36 5.79 -34.45
C THR A 714 6.14 5.87 -35.76
N SER A 715 5.84 6.87 -36.60
CA SER A 715 6.51 7.09 -37.89
C SER A 715 6.22 8.48 -38.47
N GLY A 716 6.92 8.83 -39.55
CA GLY A 716 6.67 10.03 -40.36
C GLY A 716 7.78 11.07 -40.26
N ASN A 717 7.77 12.02 -41.19
CA ASN A 717 8.66 13.18 -41.17
C ASN A 717 7.93 14.36 -40.51
N ILE A 718 8.47 14.87 -39.41
CA ILE A 718 7.86 15.97 -38.66
C ILE A 718 8.78 17.19 -38.76
N ASP A 719 8.23 18.27 -39.32
CA ASP A 719 8.85 19.59 -39.30
C ASP A 719 8.18 20.40 -38.18
N ALA A 720 8.93 20.69 -37.12
CA ALA A 720 8.41 21.47 -36.00
C ALA A 720 8.15 22.95 -36.35
N GLY A 721 8.56 23.42 -37.54
CA GLY A 721 8.27 24.76 -38.02
C GLY A 721 8.66 25.84 -37.02
N THR A 722 7.74 26.78 -36.76
CA THR A 722 7.90 27.82 -35.73
C THR A 722 7.14 27.49 -34.45
N SER A 723 6.75 26.24 -34.25
CA SER A 723 5.88 25.86 -33.14
C SER A 723 6.57 25.94 -31.78
N THR A 724 5.76 26.06 -30.75
CA THR A 724 6.14 25.71 -29.38
C THR A 724 5.34 24.49 -28.98
N PHE A 725 6.04 23.41 -28.66
CA PHE A 725 5.43 22.18 -28.19
C PHE A 725 5.38 22.20 -26.67
N SER A 726 4.22 21.97 -26.09
CA SER A 726 3.94 22.07 -24.66
C SER A 726 3.38 20.76 -24.13
N ILE A 727 4.00 20.25 -23.07
CA ILE A 727 3.55 19.07 -22.34
C ILE A 727 3.03 19.56 -21.00
N ALA A 728 1.72 19.49 -20.81
CA ALA A 728 1.04 19.92 -19.59
C ALA A 728 0.43 18.69 -18.92
N GLY A 729 1.24 17.89 -18.22
CA GLY A 729 0.78 16.62 -17.64
C GLY A 729 -0.44 16.86 -16.75
N ARG A 730 -1.62 16.30 -17.04
CA ARG A 730 -2.82 16.39 -16.17
C ARG A 730 -3.24 15.03 -15.61
N HIS A 731 -2.48 13.98 -15.89
CA HIS A 731 -2.80 12.63 -15.44
C HIS A 731 -1.55 11.91 -14.97
N TRP A 732 -1.76 10.91 -14.10
CA TRP A 732 -0.72 9.99 -13.64
C TRP A 732 -0.03 9.33 -14.85
N HIS A 733 1.30 9.50 -14.94
CA HIS A 733 2.19 8.89 -15.94
C HIS A 733 2.00 9.38 -17.39
N SER A 734 2.27 10.66 -17.65
CA SER A 734 2.30 11.19 -19.03
C SER A 734 3.53 10.67 -19.77
N GLN A 735 3.38 9.79 -20.76
CA GLN A 735 4.50 9.25 -21.54
C GLN A 735 4.77 10.12 -22.77
N VAL A 736 6.04 10.52 -22.94
CA VAL A 736 6.48 11.36 -24.05
C VAL A 736 7.56 10.62 -24.83
N ASN A 737 7.20 10.14 -26.01
CA ASN A 737 8.09 9.55 -26.99
C ASN A 737 8.01 10.36 -28.28
N LEU A 738 9.01 11.21 -28.53
CA LEU A 738 9.11 12.01 -29.75
C LEU A 738 10.03 11.39 -30.81
N GLY A 739 10.62 10.22 -30.54
CA GLY A 739 11.54 9.56 -31.47
C GLY A 739 12.62 10.51 -32.03
N PRO A 740 12.74 10.64 -33.36
CA PRO A 740 13.74 11.50 -34.00
C PRO A 740 13.30 12.96 -34.17
N VAL A 741 12.12 13.35 -33.70
CA VAL A 741 11.57 14.70 -33.93
C VAL A 741 12.45 15.75 -33.24
N VAL A 742 12.78 16.81 -34.00
CA VAL A 742 13.49 17.99 -33.48
C VAL A 742 12.48 19.11 -33.33
N LEU A 743 12.18 19.46 -32.07
CA LEU A 743 11.23 20.51 -31.73
C LEU A 743 11.86 21.89 -31.91
N ASN A 744 11.06 22.87 -32.36
CA ASN A 744 11.51 24.25 -32.42
C ASN A 744 11.64 24.85 -31.01
N ASN A 745 10.57 24.91 -30.23
CA ASN A 745 10.64 25.21 -28.79
C ASN A 745 9.91 24.13 -27.99
N LEU A 746 10.36 23.89 -26.76
CA LEU A 746 9.72 22.98 -25.81
C LEU A 746 9.31 23.73 -24.54
N GLN A 747 8.09 23.50 -24.09
CA GLN A 747 7.58 23.93 -22.79
C GLN A 747 7.12 22.70 -22.01
N ILE A 748 7.56 22.58 -20.77
CA ILE A 748 7.05 21.60 -19.83
C ILE A 748 6.32 22.38 -18.76
N GLU A 749 5.02 22.17 -18.65
CA GLU A 749 4.12 22.98 -17.83
C GLU A 749 3.45 22.15 -16.75
N LYS A 750 3.07 22.84 -15.67
CA LYS A 750 2.27 22.28 -14.58
C LYS A 750 0.96 21.65 -15.07
N GLY A 751 0.65 20.50 -14.48
CA GLY A 751 -0.69 19.94 -14.40
C GLY A 751 -1.63 20.65 -13.45
N TYR A 752 -2.89 20.80 -13.85
CA TYR A 752 -3.92 21.29 -12.95
C TYR A 752 -4.36 20.24 -11.91
N ASP A 753 -3.89 19.00 -12.07
CA ASP A 753 -4.16 17.87 -11.20
C ASP A 753 -2.99 17.64 -10.22
N ALA A 754 -3.24 16.90 -9.14
CA ALA A 754 -2.40 16.96 -7.95
C ALA A 754 -0.98 16.38 -8.08
N TYR A 755 -0.64 15.59 -9.12
CA TYR A 755 0.68 14.92 -9.28
C TYR A 755 1.01 14.54 -10.74
N PRO A 756 1.38 15.47 -11.62
CA PRO A 756 1.71 15.20 -13.01
C PRO A 756 3.17 14.80 -13.20
N ASP A 757 3.45 13.49 -13.19
CA ASP A 757 4.75 12.96 -13.59
C ASP A 757 4.85 12.87 -15.12
N VAL A 758 5.95 13.36 -15.67
CA VAL A 758 6.30 13.26 -17.10
C VAL A 758 7.39 12.19 -17.27
N TYR A 759 7.11 11.16 -18.06
CA TYR A 759 8.06 10.08 -18.37
C TYR A 759 8.58 10.23 -19.80
N ILE A 760 9.86 10.56 -19.91
CA ILE A 760 10.52 10.76 -21.21
C ILE A 760 11.12 9.43 -21.69
N VAL A 761 10.78 9.06 -22.92
CA VAL A 761 11.33 7.88 -23.59
C VAL A 761 12.38 8.34 -24.61
N GLY A 762 13.64 7.94 -24.38
CA GLY A 762 14.75 8.34 -25.24
C GLY A 762 15.19 9.79 -25.00
N THR A 763 15.53 10.49 -26.08
CA THR A 763 16.01 11.88 -26.02
C THR A 763 15.05 12.79 -26.78
N ILE A 764 14.58 13.84 -26.14
CA ILE A 764 13.85 14.93 -26.79
C ILE A 764 14.87 15.94 -27.33
N ASN A 765 14.84 16.20 -28.63
CA ASN A 765 15.73 17.14 -29.27
C ASN A 765 15.03 18.50 -29.47
N VAL A 766 15.64 19.59 -29.01
CA VAL A 766 15.08 20.94 -29.08
C VAL A 766 16.09 21.88 -29.75
N SER A 767 15.74 22.43 -30.91
CA SER A 767 16.61 23.36 -31.64
C SER A 767 16.60 24.79 -31.10
N GLY A 768 15.49 25.21 -30.50
CA GLY A 768 15.31 26.50 -29.85
C GLY A 768 15.25 26.38 -28.34
N ASP A 769 14.34 27.12 -27.71
CA ASP A 769 14.33 27.31 -26.26
C ASP A 769 13.57 26.20 -25.52
N LEU A 770 14.05 25.87 -24.32
CA LEU A 770 13.38 25.03 -23.33
C LEU A 770 12.87 25.91 -22.18
N GLY A 771 11.57 25.86 -21.91
CA GLY A 771 10.99 26.35 -20.67
C GLY A 771 10.44 25.22 -19.81
N ILE A 772 10.76 25.24 -18.53
CA ILE A 772 10.21 24.34 -17.53
C ILE A 772 9.51 25.20 -16.48
N ASN A 773 8.20 24.98 -16.33
CA ASN A 773 7.34 25.72 -15.42
C ASN A 773 6.47 24.74 -14.60
N MET A 774 7.03 24.22 -13.52
CA MET A 774 6.38 23.25 -12.63
C MET A 774 6.08 23.93 -11.28
N ASN A 775 4.80 24.09 -10.96
CA ASN A 775 4.31 24.91 -9.83
C ASN A 775 3.62 24.05 -8.75
N GLY A 776 3.69 22.73 -8.81
CA GLY A 776 3.08 21.79 -7.86
C GLY A 776 4.12 21.09 -6.98
N ALA A 777 3.76 20.76 -5.74
CA ALA A 777 4.55 19.84 -4.93
C ALA A 777 4.33 18.42 -5.47
N GLY A 778 5.40 17.75 -5.93
CA GLY A 778 5.32 16.39 -6.50
C GLY A 778 5.30 16.34 -8.04
N ASP A 779 5.61 17.43 -8.72
CA ASP A 779 5.81 17.48 -10.17
C ASP A 779 7.22 16.94 -10.51
N TYR A 780 7.34 15.80 -11.22
CA TYR A 780 8.63 15.20 -11.56
C TYR A 780 8.78 14.84 -13.05
N MET A 781 10.02 14.88 -13.54
CA MET A 781 10.39 14.37 -14.86
C MET A 781 11.29 13.14 -14.73
N TYR A 782 10.86 12.00 -15.24
CA TYR A 782 11.57 10.74 -15.13
C TYR A 782 12.09 10.26 -16.47
N ASN A 783 13.25 9.60 -16.40
CA ASN A 783 13.94 8.92 -17.49
C ASN A 783 14.35 9.84 -18.64
N GLY A 784 15.05 9.25 -19.61
CA GLY A 784 15.44 9.92 -20.84
C GLY A 784 16.32 11.15 -20.65
N ALA A 785 16.40 11.94 -21.72
CA ALA A 785 17.14 13.19 -21.75
C ALA A 785 16.41 14.25 -22.57
N ILE A 786 16.71 15.51 -22.30
CA ILE A 786 16.35 16.64 -23.17
C ILE A 786 17.66 17.25 -23.67
N ASP A 787 17.88 17.25 -24.98
CA ASP A 787 19.00 17.92 -25.64
C ASP A 787 18.53 19.26 -26.21
N VAL A 788 19.07 20.35 -25.67
CA VAL A 788 18.64 21.72 -25.98
C VAL A 788 19.77 22.51 -26.60
N LYS A 789 19.47 23.19 -27.71
CA LYS A 789 20.39 24.07 -28.43
C LYS A 789 20.14 25.57 -28.18
N GLY A 790 18.96 25.96 -27.70
CA GLY A 790 18.62 27.32 -27.29
C GLY A 790 18.72 27.55 -25.78
N ASN A 791 18.07 28.60 -25.30
CA ASN A 791 18.10 28.99 -23.88
C ASN A 791 17.27 28.04 -23.02
N VAL A 792 17.62 27.94 -21.75
CA VAL A 792 16.87 27.17 -20.75
C VAL A 792 16.33 28.12 -19.69
N SER A 793 15.02 28.09 -19.49
CA SER A 793 14.37 28.75 -18.36
C SER A 793 13.68 27.72 -17.47
N VAL A 794 13.93 27.81 -16.16
CA VAL A 794 13.32 26.99 -15.13
C VAL A 794 12.67 27.92 -14.11
N SER A 795 11.38 27.72 -13.88
CA SER A 795 10.56 28.51 -12.97
C SER A 795 9.53 27.65 -12.24
N GLY A 796 9.10 28.13 -11.07
CA GLY A 796 7.96 27.59 -10.32
C GLY A 796 8.21 27.29 -8.84
N ILE A 797 7.22 26.77 -8.11
CA ILE A 797 7.20 26.71 -6.62
C ILE A 797 7.23 25.30 -5.99
N GLY A 798 7.50 24.22 -6.73
CA GLY A 798 7.58 22.87 -6.14
C GLY A 798 8.22 21.81 -7.04
N GLY A 799 8.76 20.75 -6.42
CA GLY A 799 9.28 19.54 -7.09
C GLY A 799 10.79 19.54 -7.36
N VAL A 800 11.62 19.27 -6.34
CA VAL A 800 13.04 18.91 -6.55
C VAL A 800 13.11 17.40 -6.78
N GLY A 801 13.30 16.96 -8.03
CA GLY A 801 13.49 15.54 -8.30
C GLY A 801 13.27 15.11 -9.74
N GLY A 802 13.07 13.81 -9.92
CA GLY A 802 13.09 13.17 -11.23
C GLY A 802 14.47 12.63 -11.61
N SER A 803 14.55 11.96 -12.76
CA SER A 803 15.78 11.35 -13.28
C SER A 803 16.13 11.79 -14.71
N THR A 804 15.32 12.67 -15.33
CA THR A 804 15.57 13.19 -16.67
C THR A 804 16.84 14.01 -16.73
N GLN A 805 17.71 13.68 -17.67
CA GLN A 805 18.96 14.38 -17.92
C GLN A 805 18.72 15.62 -18.78
N LEU A 806 19.49 16.68 -18.54
CA LEU A 806 19.51 17.86 -19.40
C LEU A 806 20.87 17.95 -20.09
N ILE A 807 20.86 18.04 -21.41
CA ILE A 807 22.04 18.17 -22.26
C ILE A 807 21.97 19.53 -22.94
N LEU A 808 23.04 20.32 -22.82
CA LEU A 808 23.19 21.60 -23.48
C LEU A 808 24.21 21.45 -24.61
N SER A 809 23.74 21.57 -25.85
CA SER A 809 24.53 21.34 -27.05
C SER A 809 24.42 22.50 -28.05
N GLY A 810 24.86 22.27 -29.29
CA GLY A 810 24.83 23.28 -30.34
C GLY A 810 25.96 24.31 -30.26
N THR A 811 25.94 25.26 -31.20
CA THR A 811 27.07 26.15 -31.52
C THR A 811 26.92 27.58 -31.01
N GLY A 812 25.70 28.00 -30.66
CA GLY A 812 25.40 29.34 -30.16
C GLY A 812 25.57 29.46 -28.65
N ASP A 813 25.62 30.70 -28.16
CA ASP A 813 25.55 30.96 -26.73
C ASP A 813 24.17 30.57 -26.19
N GLN A 814 24.12 29.98 -25.00
CA GLN A 814 22.88 29.62 -24.30
C GLN A 814 22.86 30.23 -22.93
N THR A 815 21.71 30.74 -22.52
CA THR A 815 21.49 31.25 -21.17
C THR A 815 20.72 30.23 -20.35
N ILE A 816 21.12 30.02 -19.10
CA ILE A 816 20.33 29.29 -18.09
C ILE A 816 19.77 30.32 -17.11
N THR A 817 18.44 30.37 -17.03
CA THR A 817 17.73 31.17 -16.04
C THR A 817 16.94 30.24 -15.13
N HIS A 818 17.25 30.25 -13.84
CA HIS A 818 16.59 29.48 -12.79
C HIS A 818 16.05 30.46 -11.72
N THR A 819 14.77 30.81 -11.82
CA THR A 819 14.16 31.83 -10.96
C THR A 819 13.69 31.26 -9.62
N SER A 820 13.14 30.05 -9.65
CA SER A 820 12.57 29.36 -8.50
C SER A 820 12.27 27.89 -8.84
N GLY A 821 12.07 27.04 -7.82
CA GLY A 821 11.68 25.64 -8.00
C GLY A 821 12.85 24.67 -7.91
N GLY A 822 12.60 23.40 -8.18
CA GLY A 822 13.64 22.40 -8.34
C GLY A 822 14.14 22.34 -9.77
N PHE A 823 15.46 22.26 -9.96
CA PHE A 823 16.03 21.92 -11.26
C PHE A 823 15.77 20.42 -11.56
N PRO A 824 15.60 20.01 -12.84
CA PRO A 824 15.40 18.59 -13.20
C PRO A 824 16.40 17.67 -12.51
N GLY A 825 15.97 16.61 -11.84
CA GLY A 825 16.83 15.83 -10.92
C GLY A 825 17.91 14.97 -11.57
N GLY A 826 17.88 14.76 -12.89
CA GLY A 826 18.96 14.08 -13.60
C GLY A 826 20.20 14.95 -13.79
N ASN A 827 21.22 14.35 -14.39
CA ASN A 827 22.50 15.03 -14.61
C ASN A 827 22.35 16.17 -15.61
N LEU A 828 23.07 17.27 -15.34
CA LEU A 828 23.28 18.33 -16.32
C LEU A 828 24.57 18.03 -17.09
N THR A 829 24.54 18.11 -18.41
CA THR A 829 25.70 17.90 -19.28
C THR A 829 25.86 19.06 -20.25
N VAL A 830 27.06 19.64 -20.33
CA VAL A 830 27.45 20.58 -21.39
C VAL A 830 28.32 19.85 -22.39
N ASN A 831 27.85 19.80 -23.63
CA ASN A 831 28.58 19.23 -24.75
C ASN A 831 28.46 20.17 -25.94
N LYS A 832 29.19 21.28 -25.87
CA LYS A 832 29.17 22.33 -26.88
C LYS A 832 30.41 22.25 -27.75
N SER A 833 30.21 22.33 -29.06
CA SER A 833 31.30 22.47 -30.02
C SER A 833 31.81 23.91 -30.13
N SER A 834 30.94 24.89 -29.84
CA SER A 834 31.24 26.33 -29.78
C SER A 834 30.14 27.07 -29.01
N GLY A 835 30.38 28.35 -28.68
CA GLY A 835 29.48 29.13 -27.85
C GLY A 835 29.62 28.80 -26.36
N ASN A 836 29.09 29.68 -25.52
CA ASN A 836 29.19 29.62 -24.07
C ASN A 836 27.84 29.28 -23.43
N ILE A 837 27.88 28.64 -22.26
CA ILE A 837 26.77 28.65 -21.30
C ILE A 837 26.93 29.88 -20.42
N ILE A 838 25.87 30.67 -20.26
CA ILE A 838 25.84 31.87 -19.43
C ILE A 838 24.78 31.68 -18.36
N LEU A 839 25.18 31.70 -17.09
CA LEU A 839 24.22 31.74 -15.99
C LEU A 839 23.63 33.15 -15.87
N ASN A 840 22.31 33.24 -15.78
CA ASN A 840 21.57 34.49 -15.55
C ASN A 840 20.86 34.51 -14.18
N SER A 841 21.11 33.49 -13.37
CA SER A 841 20.70 33.39 -11.97
C SER A 841 21.54 32.31 -11.28
N ALA A 842 21.41 32.19 -9.95
CA ALA A 842 22.02 31.08 -9.22
C ALA A 842 21.47 29.72 -9.72
N LEU A 843 22.37 28.78 -9.97
CA LEU A 843 22.04 27.42 -10.41
C LEU A 843 22.30 26.45 -9.26
N ASN A 844 21.24 25.79 -8.80
CA ASN A 844 21.31 24.87 -7.67
C ASN A 844 20.91 23.45 -8.09
N LEU A 845 21.92 22.62 -8.33
CA LEU A 845 21.78 21.19 -8.65
C LEU A 845 21.84 20.38 -7.34
N SER A 846 20.79 20.48 -6.53
CA SER A 846 20.73 19.96 -5.15
C SER A 846 20.08 18.57 -5.00
N VAL A 847 19.58 17.97 -6.08
CA VAL A 847 18.94 16.64 -6.00
C VAL A 847 19.97 15.57 -5.64
N THR A 848 19.58 14.55 -4.87
CA THR A 848 20.49 13.46 -4.47
C THR A 848 21.06 12.76 -5.70
N ASN A 849 22.38 12.54 -5.72
CA ASN A 849 23.14 11.97 -6.84
C ASN A 849 23.20 12.80 -8.13
N GLN A 850 22.71 14.05 -8.12
CA GLN A 850 22.76 14.92 -9.29
C GLN A 850 24.18 15.45 -9.54
N SER A 851 24.74 15.09 -10.69
CA SER A 851 26.07 15.52 -11.13
C SER A 851 26.00 16.56 -12.26
N PHE A 852 27.10 17.30 -12.42
CA PHE A 852 27.29 18.25 -13.50
C PHE A 852 28.52 17.88 -14.31
N TYR A 853 28.34 17.59 -15.61
CA TYR A 853 29.40 17.23 -16.54
C TYR A 853 29.63 18.35 -17.55
N ILE A 854 30.84 18.87 -17.62
CA ILE A 854 31.27 19.79 -18.68
C ILE A 854 32.24 19.01 -19.57
N GLN A 855 31.69 18.36 -20.59
CA GLN A 855 32.45 17.53 -21.52
C GLN A 855 33.22 18.38 -22.53
N SER A 856 32.61 19.48 -22.98
CA SER A 856 33.25 20.45 -23.86
C SER A 856 32.55 21.81 -23.80
N GLY A 857 33.31 22.87 -24.11
CA GLY A 857 32.82 24.24 -24.13
C GLY A 857 33.12 25.02 -22.85
N THR A 858 32.53 26.21 -22.76
CA THR A 858 32.76 27.15 -21.66
C THR A 858 31.45 27.41 -20.90
N VAL A 859 31.50 27.32 -19.57
CA VAL A 859 30.43 27.74 -18.67
C VAL A 859 30.87 29.02 -17.96
N ASN A 860 30.09 30.08 -18.10
CA ASN A 860 30.30 31.36 -17.43
C ASN A 860 29.22 31.57 -16.37
N MET A 861 29.63 31.57 -15.11
CA MET A 861 28.75 31.80 -13.97
C MET A 861 28.30 33.27 -13.86
N SER A 862 29.00 34.20 -14.52
CA SER A 862 28.62 35.63 -14.58
C SER A 862 28.36 36.28 -13.21
N GLY A 863 29.04 35.82 -12.16
CA GLY A 863 28.87 36.31 -10.79
C GLY A 863 27.75 35.62 -9.98
N TYR A 864 27.05 34.64 -10.56
CA TYR A 864 26.03 33.86 -9.86
C TYR A 864 26.59 32.58 -9.23
N ASP A 865 25.96 32.13 -8.15
CA ASP A 865 26.38 30.91 -7.44
C ASP A 865 26.02 29.64 -8.22
N LEU A 866 26.91 28.65 -8.16
CA LEU A 866 26.72 27.31 -8.72
C LEU A 866 26.92 26.27 -7.61
N THR A 867 25.87 25.50 -7.30
CA THR A 867 25.91 24.38 -6.36
C THR A 867 25.70 23.06 -7.09
N VAL A 868 26.57 22.07 -6.86
CA VAL A 868 26.50 20.71 -7.41
C VAL A 868 26.51 19.68 -6.28
N ASN A 869 25.41 18.96 -6.06
CA ASN A 869 25.31 18.07 -4.91
C ASN A 869 26.29 16.88 -4.95
N ASN A 870 26.48 16.26 -6.12
CA ASN A 870 27.27 15.04 -6.26
C ASN A 870 28.67 15.31 -6.85
N ILE A 871 28.87 15.09 -8.16
CA ILE A 871 30.17 15.22 -8.82
C ILE A 871 30.13 16.35 -9.84
N LEU A 872 31.08 17.28 -9.75
CA LEU A 872 31.42 18.21 -10.82
C LEU A 872 32.55 17.62 -11.66
N THR A 873 32.32 17.36 -12.94
CA THR A 873 33.34 16.82 -13.86
C THR A 873 33.65 17.83 -14.97
N LEU A 874 34.92 18.13 -15.18
CA LEU A 874 35.40 18.93 -16.31
C LEU A 874 36.36 18.08 -17.13
N ASP A 875 36.05 17.86 -18.41
CA ASP A 875 36.92 17.15 -19.33
C ASP A 875 38.00 18.05 -19.94
N SER A 876 38.99 17.45 -20.60
CA SER A 876 40.10 18.18 -21.23
C SER A 876 39.59 19.21 -22.24
N GLY A 877 39.90 20.49 -22.00
CA GLY A 877 39.48 21.61 -22.86
C GLY A 877 38.16 22.28 -22.44
N ALA A 878 37.46 21.75 -21.42
CA ALA A 878 36.34 22.43 -20.79
C ALA A 878 36.81 23.61 -19.93
N VAL A 879 36.01 24.68 -19.89
CA VAL A 879 36.30 25.89 -19.10
C VAL A 879 35.10 26.25 -18.22
N LEU A 880 35.34 26.53 -16.93
CA LEU A 880 34.37 27.10 -16.01
C LEU A 880 34.89 28.43 -15.46
N ASN A 881 34.21 29.53 -15.79
CA ASN A 881 34.53 30.88 -15.30
C ASN A 881 33.57 31.25 -14.17
N GLN A 882 34.08 31.49 -12.96
CA GLN A 882 33.27 31.84 -11.79
C GLN A 882 32.78 33.29 -11.84
N GLY A 883 33.62 34.21 -12.33
CA GLY A 883 33.25 35.62 -12.48
C GLY A 883 32.82 36.27 -11.17
N GLY A 884 33.33 35.80 -10.03
CA GLY A 884 33.01 36.27 -8.68
C GLY A 884 31.84 35.56 -7.97
N GLY A 885 31.15 34.60 -8.60
CA GLY A 885 30.11 33.78 -7.94
C GLY A 885 30.70 32.60 -7.15
N ALA A 886 29.99 32.12 -6.12
CA ALA A 886 30.45 31.00 -5.31
C ALA A 886 30.26 29.65 -6.02
N LEU A 887 31.30 28.81 -6.01
CA LEU A 887 31.27 27.45 -6.54
C LEU A 887 31.31 26.43 -5.39
N SER A 888 30.25 25.61 -5.27
CA SER A 888 30.13 24.55 -4.28
C SER A 888 29.87 23.20 -4.96
N TYR A 889 30.57 22.15 -4.55
CA TYR A 889 30.40 20.80 -5.08
C TYR A 889 30.68 19.72 -4.02
N GLY A 890 30.01 18.56 -4.12
CA GLY A 890 30.29 17.40 -3.27
C GLY A 890 31.68 16.80 -3.53
N SER A 891 32.01 16.56 -4.80
CA SER A 891 33.33 16.14 -5.26
C SER A 891 33.63 16.68 -6.66
N VAL A 892 34.91 16.71 -7.06
CA VAL A 892 35.33 17.24 -8.35
C VAL A 892 36.31 16.31 -9.07
N VAL A 893 36.09 16.12 -10.37
CA VAL A 893 37.03 15.49 -11.31
C VAL A 893 37.39 16.54 -12.36
N ASN A 894 38.57 17.16 -12.23
CA ASN A 894 38.95 18.29 -13.06
C ASN A 894 40.14 17.97 -13.98
N ASN A 895 39.86 17.79 -15.27
CA ASN A 895 40.83 17.72 -16.35
C ASN A 895 40.81 18.98 -17.25
N GLY A 896 39.98 19.98 -16.91
CA GLY A 896 39.82 21.24 -17.62
C GLY A 896 40.37 22.45 -16.85
N THR A 897 39.81 23.63 -17.12
CA THR A 897 40.22 24.89 -16.51
C THR A 897 39.08 25.50 -15.69
N ILE A 898 39.35 25.81 -14.42
CA ILE A 898 38.46 26.61 -13.57
C ILE A 898 39.11 27.97 -13.35
N ASN A 899 38.50 29.03 -13.88
CA ASN A 899 38.94 30.41 -13.69
C ASN A 899 38.13 31.04 -12.55
N PRO A 900 38.78 31.47 -11.45
CA PRO A 900 38.13 32.17 -10.35
C PRO A 900 37.46 33.49 -10.76
#